data_AF-A0AAV1NGV3-F1
#
_entry.id   AF-A0AAV1NGV3-F1
#
_cell.length_a   1.000
_cell.length_b   1.000
_cell.length_c   1.000
_cell.angle_alpha   90.00
_cell.angle_beta   90.00
_cell.angle_gamma   90.00
#
_symmetry.space_group_name_H-M   'P 1'
#
loop_
_entity.id
_entity.type
_entity.pdbx_description
1 polymer ?
#
loop_
_entity_poly.entity_id
_entity_poly.type
_entity_poly.pdbx_seq_one_letter_code
_entity_poly.pdbx_strand_id
1 'polypeptide(L)'
;MLQPAIIHCLLSTLLCMWALCNAQSDSSTSVIQLRLAGEKRKHYEGRVEVFYNGEWGTVCDDDFSIYAAQVVCRELGFVDAESWAPSAKYGKGEGRIWLDNLHCNGKEKSLAQCESNGFGVTDCKHSEDVGVVCTQKRIPGYKFIRTQAINDESLTVQVEDVRIRATYSQRKRIPISEGFLEVKDGGKWRQICSEGWTEMNSRVICGMYGFPVEKRFNNRPYKLLAKRRKKNYWGFSVNCTGNEADLSECKLGREIVMKGNNTCEQGMPVVVSCVPGRAFAPTVSAGFRKAYRVEQPLVRLKGGAMIGEGRVEVLKNGEWGTVCDDNWNIRAATVVCRELGYGSAKEALTGARMGQGIGPVHMNEVECSGFEKSLTECHFNREAVNCNHDEDAAVRCNIPAMGFNNRLRLSGGRNPYEGRVEVLAERNGSLVWGTVCSDSWGTVEAMVVCRQLGLGFASHAFQETWYWEGDSSADGIVMSGARCSGTELSLDQCLHHGKHVHCPRGGGRFAAGVSCTRTAPDLVLNAQHVEQTTYLEDRPMYVLQCAQEERCLSSSADKADASSYRRLLRFSSQIQNNGQSDFRPLSGPQSWVWHECHRHYHSMEVFTHYDLLSVNGTKVAEGHKASFCLEDTHCEEGIQKRYECANFGAQGITVGCSDTYRHDIDCQWIDITDVKPGDYILQVVINPNFEVAESDYTNNVMKCRSRYDGQRIWTYNCHIGGSLNSETEETFPGLLTNQLSHR
;
A
#
# COMPACT_ATOMS: atom_id res chain seq x y z
N MET A 1 -72.09 1.74 50.83
CA MET A 1 -71.79 1.42 52.24
C MET A 1 -70.71 0.34 52.25
N LEU A 2 -69.57 0.70 52.86
CA LEU A 2 -68.40 -0.09 53.30
C LEU A 2 -67.68 -1.03 52.29
N GLN A 3 -66.47 -0.58 51.94
CA GLN A 3 -65.42 -1.21 51.15
C GLN A 3 -64.58 -2.24 51.93
N PRO A 4 -63.88 -3.16 51.23
CA PRO A 4 -63.01 -4.17 51.82
C PRO A 4 -61.60 -3.60 52.04
N ALA A 5 -61.26 -3.29 53.28
CA ALA A 5 -59.96 -2.67 53.62
C ALA A 5 -59.30 -3.31 54.84
N ILE A 6 -59.20 -4.65 54.91
CA ILE A 6 -58.41 -5.29 55.99
C ILE A 6 -57.51 -6.43 55.49
N ILE A 7 -57.69 -6.98 54.30
CA ILE A 7 -56.86 -8.12 53.82
C ILE A 7 -55.61 -7.66 53.04
N HIS A 8 -55.53 -6.40 52.58
CA HIS A 8 -54.35 -5.88 51.86
C HIS A 8 -53.23 -5.33 52.76
N CYS A 9 -53.44 -5.21 54.07
CA CYS A 9 -52.49 -4.52 54.96
C CYS A 9 -51.35 -5.43 55.49
N LEU A 10 -51.52 -6.75 55.47
CA LEU A 10 -50.50 -7.71 55.95
C LEU A 10 -49.56 -8.23 54.86
N LEU A 11 -49.94 -8.16 53.58
CA LEU A 11 -49.02 -8.47 52.46
C LEU A 11 -48.15 -7.27 52.03
N SER A 12 -48.56 -6.03 52.35
CA SER A 12 -47.79 -4.83 52.01
C SER A 12 -46.62 -4.58 52.96
N THR A 13 -46.73 -4.99 54.22
CA THR A 13 -45.70 -4.76 55.25
C THR A 13 -44.55 -5.77 55.21
N LEU A 14 -44.75 -7.00 54.68
CA LEU A 14 -43.67 -7.95 54.42
C LEU A 14 -42.90 -7.69 53.11
N LEU A 15 -43.53 -7.07 52.10
CA LEU A 15 -42.81 -6.62 50.90
C LEU A 15 -42.01 -5.32 51.13
N CYS A 16 -42.40 -4.49 52.11
CA CYS A 16 -41.69 -3.25 52.41
C CYS A 16 -40.40 -3.46 53.23
N MET A 17 -40.30 -4.53 54.04
CA MET A 17 -39.03 -4.89 54.73
C MET A 17 -38.06 -5.74 53.89
N TRP A 18 -38.47 -6.23 52.72
CA TRP A 18 -37.55 -6.76 51.69
C TRP A 18 -37.13 -5.71 50.65
N ALA A 19 -37.86 -4.58 50.55
CA ALA A 19 -37.53 -3.46 49.68
C ALA A 19 -36.74 -2.32 50.38
N LEU A 20 -36.50 -2.42 51.69
CA LEU A 20 -35.71 -1.46 52.47
C LEU A 20 -34.34 -1.99 52.92
N CYS A 21 -33.85 -3.10 52.33
CA CYS A 21 -32.49 -3.59 52.58
C CYS A 21 -31.70 -3.96 51.31
N ASN A 22 -32.11 -3.49 50.12
CA ASN A 22 -31.30 -3.59 48.89
C ASN A 22 -31.48 -2.38 47.97
N ALA A 23 -31.54 -1.19 48.57
CA ALA A 23 -31.10 0.03 47.92
C ALA A 23 -29.79 0.48 48.58
N GLN A 24 -28.84 -0.46 48.66
CA GLN A 24 -27.45 -0.07 48.68
C GLN A 24 -27.24 0.55 47.30
N SER A 25 -27.04 1.87 47.26
CA SER A 25 -26.48 2.52 46.09
C SER A 25 -25.29 1.68 45.66
N ASP A 26 -25.33 1.10 44.47
CA ASP A 26 -24.11 0.61 43.83
C ASP A 26 -23.34 1.85 43.38
N SER A 27 -22.79 2.52 44.39
CA SER A 27 -21.93 3.68 44.36
C SER A 27 -20.51 3.17 44.43
N SER A 28 -20.10 2.40 43.41
CA SER A 28 -18.74 1.89 43.31
C SER A 28 -18.14 1.95 41.91
N THR A 29 -18.89 2.33 40.87
CA THR A 29 -18.26 2.61 39.56
C THR A 29 -17.57 3.97 39.59
N SER A 30 -16.24 3.97 39.61
CA SER A 30 -15.42 5.16 39.40
C SER A 30 -15.82 5.84 38.09
N VAL A 31 -16.15 7.13 38.17
CA VAL A 31 -16.45 7.91 36.96
C VAL A 31 -15.11 8.27 36.31
N ILE A 32 -14.88 7.72 35.12
CA ILE A 32 -13.68 7.98 34.33
C ILE A 32 -14.03 8.72 33.03
N GLN A 33 -13.02 9.34 32.42
CA GLN A 33 -13.10 9.80 31.02
C GLN A 33 -11.95 9.22 30.22
N LEU A 34 -12.21 8.91 28.94
CA LEU A 34 -11.20 8.39 28.04
C LEU A 34 -10.81 9.42 26.98
N ARG A 35 -9.55 9.36 26.57
CA ARG A 35 -9.08 9.98 25.31
C ARG A 35 -8.04 9.09 24.64
N LEU A 36 -7.88 9.27 23.33
CA LEU A 36 -6.75 8.73 22.59
C LEU A 36 -5.70 9.84 22.47
N ALA A 37 -4.47 9.56 22.90
CA ALA A 37 -3.36 10.50 22.95
C ALA A 37 -2.11 9.91 22.26
N GLY A 38 -0.98 10.60 22.40
CA GLY A 38 0.30 10.20 21.81
C GLY A 38 0.43 10.56 20.34
N GLU A 39 1.39 9.91 19.67
CA GLU A 39 1.74 10.06 18.24
C GLU A 39 0.70 9.41 17.32
N LYS A 40 -0.57 9.79 17.50
CA LYS A 40 -1.70 9.28 16.74
C LYS A 40 -1.78 9.95 15.37
N ARG A 41 -1.99 9.14 14.32
CA ARG A 41 -2.13 9.61 12.93
C ARG A 41 -3.58 9.84 12.54
N LYS A 42 -4.52 9.16 13.22
CA LYS A 42 -5.97 9.28 12.99
C LYS A 42 -6.70 9.62 14.28
N HIS A 43 -7.84 10.30 14.19
CA HIS A 43 -8.64 10.68 15.35
C HIS A 43 -9.30 9.50 16.09
N TYR A 44 -9.22 8.30 15.49
CA TYR A 44 -9.82 7.06 15.99
C TYR A 44 -8.76 6.03 16.42
N GLU A 45 -7.50 6.43 16.51
CA GLU A 45 -6.43 5.61 17.08
C GLU A 45 -5.58 6.42 18.05
N GLY A 46 -4.80 5.73 18.89
CA GLY A 46 -3.82 6.36 19.78
C GLY A 46 -3.65 5.60 21.08
N ARG A 47 -2.72 6.07 21.92
CA ARG A 47 -2.51 5.60 23.29
C ARG A 47 -3.76 5.87 24.12
N VAL A 48 -4.19 4.90 24.92
CA VAL A 48 -5.36 5.04 25.80
C VAL A 48 -4.96 5.80 27.05
N GLU A 49 -5.62 6.93 27.30
CA GLU A 49 -5.48 7.68 28.54
C GLU A 49 -6.82 7.79 29.26
N VAL A 50 -6.76 7.65 30.58
CA VAL A 50 -7.90 7.65 31.51
C VAL A 50 -7.77 8.86 32.43
N PHE A 51 -8.83 9.65 32.56
CA PHE A 51 -8.95 10.70 33.56
C PHE A 51 -9.64 10.14 34.79
N TYR A 52 -8.92 10.09 35.91
CA TYR A 52 -9.44 9.61 37.19
C TYR A 52 -8.87 10.45 38.34
N ASN A 53 -9.70 10.78 39.33
CA ASN A 53 -9.33 11.61 40.49
C ASN A 53 -8.61 12.94 40.16
N GLY A 54 -8.98 13.58 39.05
CA GLY A 54 -8.46 14.90 38.67
C GLY A 54 -7.17 14.89 37.86
N GLU A 55 -6.65 13.71 37.50
CA GLU A 55 -5.39 13.55 36.78
C GLU A 55 -5.54 12.57 35.59
N TRP A 56 -4.85 12.86 34.48
CA TRP A 56 -4.74 11.93 33.34
C TRP A 56 -3.63 10.93 33.60
N GLY A 57 -3.87 9.68 33.24
CA GLY A 57 -2.88 8.61 33.28
C GLY A 57 -3.13 7.57 32.19
N THR A 58 -2.22 6.62 32.03
CA THR A 58 -2.23 5.64 30.94
C THR A 58 -2.81 4.29 31.36
N VAL A 59 -2.80 3.34 30.45
CA VAL A 59 -3.29 1.98 30.63
C VAL A 59 -2.22 1.00 30.15
N CYS A 60 -1.90 -0.02 30.94
CA CYS A 60 -0.93 -1.06 30.57
C CYS A 60 -1.51 -2.03 29.52
N ASP A 61 -0.64 -2.63 28.71
CA ASP A 61 -0.97 -3.63 27.70
C ASP A 61 -1.06 -5.06 28.23
N ASP A 62 -0.66 -5.29 29.50
CA ASP A 62 -0.80 -6.58 30.18
C ASP A 62 -2.26 -7.03 30.31
N ASP A 63 -2.50 -8.26 29.87
CA ASP A 63 -3.82 -8.90 29.67
C ASP A 63 -4.83 -8.08 28.84
N PHE A 64 -4.37 -7.01 28.18
CA PHE A 64 -5.21 -6.20 27.34
C PHE A 64 -5.61 -6.98 26.09
N SER A 65 -6.90 -6.97 25.76
CA SER A 65 -7.44 -7.75 24.65
C SER A 65 -8.24 -6.90 23.67
N ILE A 66 -8.59 -7.49 22.53
CA ILE A 66 -9.49 -6.84 21.57
C ILE A 66 -10.83 -6.46 22.23
N TYR A 67 -11.32 -7.24 23.22
CA TYR A 67 -12.55 -6.92 23.94
C TYR A 67 -12.44 -5.64 24.78
N ALA A 68 -11.28 -5.40 25.41
CA ALA A 68 -11.01 -4.14 26.10
C ALA A 68 -10.96 -2.98 25.11
N ALA A 69 -10.33 -3.18 23.95
CA ALA A 69 -10.32 -2.19 22.87
C ALA A 69 -11.74 -1.84 22.39
N GLN A 70 -12.64 -2.83 22.29
CA GLN A 70 -14.04 -2.61 21.91
C GLN A 70 -14.77 -1.74 22.93
N VAL A 71 -14.53 -1.95 24.23
CA VAL A 71 -15.08 -1.11 25.31
C VAL A 71 -14.55 0.32 25.17
N VAL A 72 -13.24 0.51 25.04
CA VAL A 72 -12.61 1.83 24.85
C VAL A 72 -13.20 2.55 23.63
N CYS A 73 -13.24 1.88 22.47
CA CYS A 73 -13.75 2.47 21.24
C CYS A 73 -15.23 2.83 21.33
N ARG A 74 -16.06 1.98 21.94
CA ARG A 74 -17.48 2.26 22.16
C ARG A 74 -17.69 3.40 23.15
N GLU A 75 -16.92 3.43 24.24
CA GLU A 75 -16.94 4.50 25.22
C GLU A 75 -16.50 5.83 24.62
N LEU A 76 -15.60 5.83 23.62
CA LEU A 76 -15.19 7.00 22.82
C LEU A 76 -16.14 7.34 21.65
N GLY A 77 -17.23 6.58 21.47
CA GLY A 77 -18.26 6.84 20.46
C GLY A 77 -18.02 6.25 19.07
N PHE A 78 -17.10 5.30 18.94
CA PHE A 78 -16.91 4.49 17.73
C PHE A 78 -17.74 3.20 17.79
N VAL A 79 -18.13 2.67 16.64
CA VAL A 79 -19.01 1.48 16.57
C VAL A 79 -18.34 0.25 17.16
N ASP A 80 -17.05 0.08 16.87
CA ASP A 80 -16.26 -1.10 17.23
C ASP A 80 -14.75 -0.79 17.21
N ALA A 81 -13.91 -1.75 17.64
CA ALA A 81 -12.46 -1.71 17.51
C ALA A 81 -11.98 -2.53 16.29
N GLU A 82 -11.00 -2.01 15.55
CA GLU A 82 -10.32 -2.73 14.46
C GLU A 82 -9.12 -3.54 14.98
N SER A 83 -8.35 -2.96 15.90
CA SER A 83 -7.21 -3.62 16.54
C SER A 83 -6.77 -2.88 17.81
N TRP A 84 -5.78 -3.42 18.51
CA TRP A 84 -5.06 -2.76 19.60
C TRP A 84 -3.56 -2.94 19.41
N ALA A 85 -2.77 -2.14 20.11
CA ALA A 85 -1.33 -2.10 19.96
C ALA A 85 -0.63 -2.10 21.32
N PRO A 86 0.27 -3.06 21.57
CA PRO A 86 1.09 -3.08 22.77
C PRO A 86 2.28 -2.12 22.66
N SER A 87 3.07 -2.09 23.73
CA SER A 87 4.44 -1.61 23.79
C SER A 87 4.61 -0.14 23.39
N ALA A 88 3.70 0.72 23.83
CA ALA A 88 3.74 2.16 23.61
C ALA A 88 3.90 2.56 22.14
N LYS A 89 3.26 1.83 21.21
CA LYS A 89 3.30 2.09 19.75
C LYS A 89 3.02 3.55 19.38
N TYR A 90 2.16 4.23 20.13
CA TYR A 90 1.80 5.64 19.92
C TYR A 90 2.61 6.59 20.81
N GLY A 91 3.82 6.19 21.19
CA GLY A 91 4.69 6.88 22.14
C GLY A 91 4.36 6.53 23.60
N LYS A 92 5.35 6.71 24.47
CA LYS A 92 5.21 6.55 25.92
C LYS A 92 4.37 7.69 26.49
N GLY A 93 3.51 7.39 27.45
CA GLY A 93 2.85 8.39 28.26
C GLY A 93 3.72 8.88 29.41
N GLU A 94 3.12 9.73 30.24
CA GLU A 94 3.76 10.32 31.41
C GLU A 94 2.79 10.26 32.59
N GLY A 95 3.34 10.25 33.80
CA GLY A 95 2.55 10.29 35.03
C GLY A 95 2.15 8.91 35.53
N ARG A 96 0.88 8.76 35.94
CA ARG A 96 0.37 7.49 36.50
C ARG A 96 -0.08 6.54 35.41
N ILE A 97 0.12 5.24 35.62
CA ILE A 97 -0.59 4.19 34.89
C ILE A 97 -1.80 3.82 35.76
N TRP A 98 -3.00 4.09 35.26
CA TRP A 98 -4.23 3.94 36.05
C TRP A 98 -4.76 2.52 36.06
N LEU A 99 -4.60 1.77 34.97
CA LEU A 99 -5.21 0.45 34.84
C LEU A 99 -4.19 -0.54 34.30
N ASP A 100 -4.27 -1.75 34.85
CA ASP A 100 -3.34 -2.85 34.62
C ASP A 100 -4.10 -4.19 34.79
N ASN A 101 -3.66 -5.24 34.08
CA ASN A 101 -4.31 -6.54 33.93
C ASN A 101 -5.80 -6.42 33.58
N LEU A 102 -6.10 -5.69 32.51
CA LEU A 102 -7.47 -5.31 32.14
C LEU A 102 -8.25 -6.43 31.45
N HIS A 103 -9.16 -7.05 32.20
CA HIS A 103 -10.02 -8.12 31.72
C HIS A 103 -11.43 -7.60 31.42
N CYS A 104 -11.73 -7.40 30.13
CA CYS A 104 -13.07 -7.05 29.63
C CYS A 104 -13.67 -8.21 28.81
N ASN A 105 -15.00 -8.38 28.87
CA ASN A 105 -15.75 -9.30 28.01
C ASN A 105 -16.34 -8.62 26.75
N GLY A 106 -16.15 -7.30 26.61
CA GLY A 106 -16.54 -6.51 25.43
C GLY A 106 -17.95 -5.93 25.51
N LYS A 107 -18.72 -6.18 26.58
CA LYS A 107 -20.10 -5.69 26.77
C LYS A 107 -20.23 -4.58 27.81
N GLU A 108 -19.15 -4.26 28.50
CA GLU A 108 -19.06 -3.21 29.52
C GLU A 108 -19.36 -1.83 28.91
N LYS A 109 -20.02 -0.96 29.68
CA LYS A 109 -20.33 0.40 29.21
C LYS A 109 -19.19 1.38 29.42
N SER A 110 -18.29 1.07 30.35
CA SER A 110 -17.11 1.87 30.65
C SER A 110 -15.94 0.97 31.01
N LEU A 111 -14.72 1.39 30.69
CA LEU A 111 -13.49 0.68 31.02
C LEU A 111 -13.31 0.49 32.54
N ALA A 112 -13.89 1.38 33.36
CA ALA A 112 -13.90 1.25 34.83
C ALA A 112 -14.71 0.04 35.34
N GLN A 113 -15.52 -0.60 34.48
CA GLN A 113 -16.29 -1.78 34.82
C GLN A 113 -15.56 -3.10 34.51
N CYS A 114 -14.42 -3.02 33.82
CA CYS A 114 -13.60 -4.19 33.57
C CYS A 114 -12.82 -4.57 34.84
N GLU A 115 -12.58 -5.86 35.02
CA GLU A 115 -11.73 -6.35 36.09
C GLU A 115 -10.28 -5.89 35.83
N SER A 116 -9.62 -5.39 36.87
CA SER A 116 -8.24 -4.89 36.84
C SER A 116 -7.62 -5.00 38.22
N ASN A 117 -6.31 -4.78 38.34
CA ASN A 117 -5.61 -4.76 39.64
C ASN A 117 -6.06 -3.61 40.57
N GLY A 118 -6.90 -2.69 40.08
CA GLY A 118 -7.37 -1.50 40.78
C GLY A 118 -6.66 -0.22 40.29
N PHE A 119 -7.32 0.93 40.48
CA PHE A 119 -6.82 2.20 39.94
C PHE A 119 -5.48 2.60 40.56
N GLY A 120 -4.45 2.71 39.71
CA GLY A 120 -3.09 3.12 40.10
C GLY A 120 -2.26 2.02 40.75
N VAL A 121 -2.71 0.76 40.69
CA VAL A 121 -1.97 -0.42 41.15
C VAL A 121 -1.42 -1.12 39.91
N THR A 122 -0.11 -1.01 39.69
CA THR A 122 0.57 -1.55 38.51
C THR A 122 2.05 -1.82 38.78
N ASP A 123 2.62 -2.80 38.09
CA ASP A 123 4.06 -3.03 37.99
C ASP A 123 4.63 -2.71 36.60
N CYS A 124 3.79 -2.21 35.68
CA CYS A 124 4.18 -1.77 34.34
C CYS A 124 4.98 -0.46 34.33
N LYS A 125 5.66 -0.22 33.21
CA LYS A 125 6.31 1.04 32.83
C LYS A 125 5.62 1.64 31.61
N HIS A 126 5.85 2.93 31.31
CA HIS A 126 5.28 3.56 30.11
C HIS A 126 5.76 2.97 28.77
N SER A 127 6.74 2.07 28.76
CA SER A 127 7.04 1.25 27.58
C SER A 127 5.94 0.24 27.24
N GLU A 128 5.03 -0.03 28.18
CA GLU A 128 3.93 -1.00 28.12
C GLU A 128 2.58 -0.28 27.99
N ASP A 129 2.57 1.02 27.69
CA ASP A 129 1.32 1.74 27.49
C ASP A 129 0.58 1.21 26.25
N VAL A 130 -0.71 0.91 26.41
CA VAL A 130 -1.52 0.35 25.34
C VAL A 130 -2.11 1.43 24.42
N GLY A 131 -2.20 1.10 23.14
CA GLY A 131 -2.94 1.84 22.14
C GLY A 131 -4.11 1.06 21.55
N VAL A 132 -5.09 1.77 21.00
CA VAL A 132 -6.21 1.15 20.27
C VAL A 132 -6.38 1.76 18.89
N VAL A 133 -6.97 1.00 17.97
CA VAL A 133 -7.44 1.45 16.67
C VAL A 133 -8.93 1.14 16.58
N CYS A 134 -9.75 2.18 16.55
CA CYS A 134 -11.18 2.06 16.42
C CYS A 134 -11.62 1.99 14.96
N THR A 135 -12.83 1.49 14.72
CA THR A 135 -13.47 1.63 13.41
C THR A 135 -13.73 3.10 13.10
N GLN A 136 -13.55 3.50 11.84
CA GLN A 136 -13.83 4.88 11.42
C GLN A 136 -15.32 5.26 11.60
N LYS A 137 -16.22 4.28 11.71
CA LYS A 137 -17.66 4.50 11.88
C LYS A 137 -17.96 4.94 13.32
N ARG A 138 -18.65 6.08 13.45
CA ARG A 138 -19.19 6.58 14.73
C ARG A 138 -20.54 5.94 15.07
N ILE A 139 -20.84 5.79 16.36
CA ILE A 139 -22.16 5.37 16.84
C ILE A 139 -23.18 6.47 16.52
N PRO A 140 -24.24 6.20 15.74
CA PRO A 140 -25.23 7.21 15.38
C PRO A 140 -25.90 7.83 16.61
N GLY A 141 -25.84 9.16 16.72
CA GLY A 141 -26.46 9.90 17.82
C GLY A 141 -25.70 9.87 19.15
N TYR A 142 -24.47 9.36 19.17
CA TYR A 142 -23.59 9.44 20.33
C TYR A 142 -23.33 10.90 20.70
N LYS A 143 -23.59 11.25 21.97
CA LYS A 143 -23.31 12.58 22.53
C LYS A 143 -22.23 12.43 23.58
N PHE A 144 -21.07 13.05 23.37
CA PHE A 144 -20.12 13.24 24.46
C PHE A 144 -20.84 13.96 25.61
N ILE A 145 -20.72 13.43 26.82
CA ILE A 145 -21.21 14.12 28.01
C ILE A 145 -20.38 15.40 28.15
N ARG A 146 -20.93 16.51 27.63
CA ARG A 146 -20.39 17.87 27.76
C ARG A 146 -20.43 18.24 29.25
N THR A 147 -19.35 17.99 29.97
CA THR A 147 -19.12 18.64 31.26
C THR A 147 -18.14 19.78 31.06
N GLN A 148 -18.74 20.96 30.89
CA GLN A 148 -18.20 22.31 31.03
C GLN A 148 -17.15 22.83 30.02
N ALA A 149 -17.40 24.08 29.66
CA ALA A 149 -16.62 24.97 28.82
C ALA A 149 -15.11 24.91 29.09
N ILE A 150 -14.36 24.43 28.09
CA ILE A 150 -12.99 24.88 27.88
C ILE A 150 -13.06 25.96 26.80
N ASN A 151 -12.41 27.07 27.09
CA ASN A 151 -12.42 28.30 26.30
C ASN A 151 -12.09 28.07 24.82
N ASP A 152 -12.81 28.84 24.02
CA ASP A 152 -12.80 29.01 22.59
C ASP A 152 -11.38 29.33 22.05
N GLU A 153 -10.79 28.43 21.24
CA GLU A 153 -9.86 28.76 20.13
C GLU A 153 -9.38 27.56 19.27
N SER A 154 -9.76 26.30 19.54
CA SER A 154 -9.30 25.17 18.70
C SER A 154 -10.30 24.02 18.46
N LEU A 155 -11.60 24.29 18.36
CA LEU A 155 -12.55 23.26 17.97
C LEU A 155 -12.39 22.94 16.47
N THR A 156 -12.16 21.68 16.12
CA THR A 156 -12.11 21.20 14.73
C THR A 156 -13.48 20.70 14.25
N VAL A 157 -13.63 20.53 12.93
CA VAL A 157 -14.87 20.00 12.35
C VAL A 157 -15.06 18.52 12.74
N GLN A 158 -16.18 18.21 13.39
CA GLN A 158 -16.54 16.85 13.77
C GLN A 158 -17.87 16.48 13.09
N VAL A 159 -17.80 15.66 12.04
CA VAL A 159 -18.96 15.17 11.26
C VAL A 159 -18.83 13.67 11.04
N GLU A 160 -19.96 12.97 10.89
CA GLU A 160 -19.98 11.51 10.69
C GLU A 160 -19.45 11.11 9.30
N ASP A 161 -19.72 11.95 8.29
CA ASP A 161 -19.41 11.67 6.89
C ASP A 161 -19.51 12.96 6.05
N VAL A 162 -18.90 12.96 4.87
CA VAL A 162 -18.95 14.05 3.88
C VAL A 162 -19.31 13.43 2.52
N ARG A 163 -19.96 14.16 1.61
CA ARG A 163 -20.12 13.72 0.21
C ARG A 163 -20.27 14.86 -0.79
N ILE A 164 -19.77 14.62 -2.00
CA ILE A 164 -20.08 15.43 -3.18
C ILE A 164 -21.27 14.81 -3.90
N ARG A 165 -22.44 15.46 -3.81
CA ARG A 165 -23.66 14.98 -4.47
C ARG A 165 -23.75 15.54 -5.90
N ALA A 166 -23.49 14.67 -6.88
CA ALA A 166 -23.58 14.99 -8.30
C ALA A 166 -24.98 15.49 -8.74
N THR A 167 -24.97 16.47 -9.65
CA THR A 167 -26.18 16.91 -10.38
C THR A 167 -26.55 15.91 -11.46
N TYR A 168 -27.78 15.98 -11.98
CA TYR A 168 -28.28 15.02 -12.98
C TYR A 168 -27.37 14.90 -14.22
N SER A 169 -26.77 16.01 -14.65
CA SER A 169 -25.80 16.05 -15.75
C SER A 169 -24.46 15.39 -15.42
N GLN A 170 -24.05 15.37 -14.15
CA GLN A 170 -22.76 14.82 -13.71
C GLN A 170 -22.85 13.37 -13.19
N ARG A 171 -24.05 12.85 -12.90
CA ARG A 171 -24.23 11.49 -12.33
C ARG A 171 -23.69 10.34 -13.19
N LYS A 172 -23.59 10.53 -14.50
CA LYS A 172 -23.04 9.54 -15.43
C LYS A 172 -21.53 9.66 -15.61
N ARG A 173 -20.89 10.69 -15.05
CA ARG A 173 -19.44 10.90 -15.14
C ARG A 173 -18.76 10.28 -13.93
N ILE A 174 -17.73 9.51 -14.20
CA ILE A 174 -16.87 8.88 -13.21
C ILE A 174 -15.44 9.37 -13.50
N PRO A 175 -14.71 9.90 -12.50
CA PRO A 175 -15.15 10.12 -11.12
C PRO A 175 -16.12 11.32 -11.01
N ILE A 176 -16.87 11.38 -9.90
CA ILE A 176 -17.70 12.55 -9.57
C ILE A 176 -16.78 13.66 -9.08
N SER A 177 -16.54 14.66 -9.93
CA SER A 177 -15.67 15.80 -9.65
C SER A 177 -16.40 17.11 -9.33
N GLU A 178 -17.73 17.16 -9.51
CA GLU A 178 -18.50 18.38 -9.33
C GLU A 178 -19.89 18.09 -8.75
N GLY A 179 -20.29 18.84 -7.72
CA GLY A 179 -21.58 18.66 -7.08
C GLY A 179 -21.79 19.48 -5.82
N PHE A 180 -22.95 19.29 -5.19
CA PHE A 180 -23.28 19.93 -3.92
C PHE A 180 -22.61 19.21 -2.76
N LEU A 181 -21.96 19.95 -1.87
CA LEU A 181 -21.33 19.39 -0.68
C LEU A 181 -22.37 19.18 0.43
N GLU A 182 -22.39 17.98 0.99
CA GLU A 182 -23.24 17.62 2.13
C GLU A 182 -22.38 16.94 3.22
N VAL A 183 -22.69 17.22 4.49
CA VAL A 183 -22.09 16.58 5.66
C VAL A 183 -23.16 15.80 6.40
N LYS A 184 -22.76 14.71 7.06
CA LYS A 184 -23.64 13.87 7.86
C LYS A 184 -23.44 14.17 9.34
N ASP A 185 -24.53 14.52 10.00
CA ASP A 185 -24.54 14.91 11.41
C ASP A 185 -25.85 14.46 12.06
N GLY A 186 -25.74 13.67 13.13
CA GLY A 186 -26.88 13.03 13.80
C GLY A 186 -27.65 12.10 12.85
N GLY A 187 -26.94 11.32 12.03
CA GLY A 187 -27.49 10.40 11.04
C GLY A 187 -28.16 11.05 9.82
N LYS A 188 -28.22 12.39 9.74
CA LYS A 188 -28.89 13.13 8.66
C LYS A 188 -27.90 13.87 7.79
N TRP A 189 -28.10 13.81 6.47
CA TRP A 189 -27.37 14.61 5.51
C TRP A 189 -27.85 16.06 5.52
N ARG A 190 -26.91 16.98 5.74
CA ARG A 190 -27.10 18.42 5.83
C ARG A 190 -26.20 19.13 4.83
N GLN A 191 -26.63 20.31 4.39
CA GLN A 191 -25.92 21.18 3.45
C GLN A 191 -25.04 22.16 4.22
N ILE A 192 -23.91 22.56 3.65
CA ILE A 192 -23.10 23.65 4.19
C ILE A 192 -23.53 24.96 3.50
N CYS A 193 -23.65 26.05 4.27
CA CYS A 193 -23.92 27.37 3.71
C CYS A 193 -22.68 27.91 3.01
N SER A 194 -22.84 28.46 1.81
CA SER A 194 -21.72 29.05 1.04
C SER A 194 -21.26 30.41 1.56
N GLU A 195 -21.92 30.96 2.56
CA GLU A 195 -21.49 32.21 3.19
C GLU A 195 -20.17 31.99 3.95
N GLY A 196 -19.13 32.71 3.55
CA GLY A 196 -17.77 32.52 4.09
C GLY A 196 -17.04 31.29 3.57
N TRP A 197 -17.57 30.59 2.57
CA TRP A 197 -16.88 29.47 1.94
C TRP A 197 -15.76 29.96 1.01
N THR A 198 -14.54 29.49 1.22
CA THR A 198 -13.34 29.95 0.49
C THR A 198 -12.84 28.92 -0.53
N GLU A 199 -11.88 29.33 -1.37
CA GLU A 199 -11.12 28.43 -2.25
C GLU A 199 -10.31 27.41 -1.43
N MET A 200 -9.76 27.81 -0.28
CA MET A 200 -9.02 26.91 0.64
C MET A 200 -9.89 25.78 1.19
N ASN A 201 -11.13 26.06 1.58
CA ASN A 201 -12.07 25.01 1.97
C ASN A 201 -12.32 24.03 0.79
N SER A 202 -12.41 24.56 -0.43
CA SER A 202 -12.63 23.74 -1.63
C SER A 202 -11.40 22.89 -1.96
N ARG A 203 -10.19 23.42 -1.75
CA ARG A 203 -8.90 22.72 -1.90
C ARG A 203 -8.79 21.51 -0.98
N VAL A 204 -9.19 21.63 0.30
CA VAL A 204 -9.21 20.49 1.24
C VAL A 204 -10.24 19.45 0.81
N ILE A 205 -11.46 19.86 0.44
CA ILE A 205 -12.47 18.92 -0.04
C ILE A 205 -12.01 18.22 -1.33
N CYS A 206 -11.47 18.94 -2.32
CA CYS A 206 -10.96 18.29 -3.52
C CYS A 206 -9.84 17.28 -3.17
N GLY A 207 -8.92 17.68 -2.29
CA GLY A 207 -7.86 16.82 -1.77
C GLY A 207 -8.37 15.53 -1.14
N MET A 208 -9.28 15.60 -0.17
CA MET A 208 -9.77 14.40 0.52
C MET A 208 -10.54 13.43 -0.41
N TYR A 209 -11.09 13.93 -1.52
CA TYR A 209 -11.75 13.12 -2.55
C TYR A 209 -10.82 12.63 -3.67
N GLY A 210 -9.52 12.85 -3.54
CA GLY A 210 -8.52 12.35 -4.48
C GLY A 210 -8.24 13.25 -5.68
N PHE A 211 -8.62 14.53 -5.60
CA PHE A 211 -8.37 15.50 -6.67
C PHE A 211 -7.24 16.46 -6.29
N PRO A 212 -6.24 16.68 -7.15
CA PRO A 212 -5.07 17.51 -6.82
C PRO A 212 -5.41 19.00 -6.71
N VAL A 213 -6.41 19.46 -7.48
CA VAL A 213 -6.69 20.89 -7.66
C VAL A 213 -8.20 21.15 -7.72
N GLU A 214 -8.63 22.24 -7.10
CA GLU A 214 -9.96 22.82 -7.19
C GLU A 214 -10.16 23.64 -8.48
N LYS A 215 -11.39 23.64 -9.02
CA LYS A 215 -11.73 24.32 -10.26
C LYS A 215 -12.76 25.40 -10.04
N ARG A 216 -12.56 26.56 -10.65
CA ARG A 216 -13.58 27.62 -10.75
C ARG A 216 -14.70 27.22 -11.71
N PHE A 217 -15.95 27.40 -11.28
CA PHE A 217 -17.14 27.01 -12.04
C PHE A 217 -18.18 28.13 -12.11
N ASN A 218 -19.07 28.05 -13.10
CA ASN A 218 -20.18 28.98 -13.23
C ASN A 218 -21.30 28.64 -12.22
N ASN A 219 -21.53 29.50 -11.25
CA ASN A 219 -22.51 29.26 -10.18
C ASN A 219 -23.98 29.48 -10.61
N ARG A 220 -24.26 30.04 -11.80
CA ARG A 220 -25.65 30.34 -12.23
C ARG A 220 -26.59 29.11 -12.27
N PRO A 221 -26.20 27.96 -12.88
CA PRO A 221 -27.07 26.78 -12.91
C PRO A 221 -27.32 26.20 -11.52
N TYR A 222 -26.30 26.25 -10.65
CA TYR A 222 -26.38 25.74 -9.29
C TYR A 222 -27.31 26.57 -8.40
N LYS A 223 -27.32 27.90 -8.56
CA LYS A 223 -28.29 28.79 -7.90
C LYS A 223 -29.73 28.40 -8.22
N LEU A 224 -30.02 28.08 -9.49
CA LEU A 224 -31.36 27.66 -9.93
C LEU A 224 -31.75 26.29 -9.32
N LEU A 225 -30.82 25.34 -9.31
CA LEU A 225 -31.03 24.02 -8.72
C LEU A 225 -31.22 24.11 -7.19
N ALA A 226 -30.46 24.96 -6.51
CA ALA A 226 -30.56 25.17 -5.07
C ALA A 226 -31.94 25.67 -4.64
N LYS A 227 -32.58 26.56 -5.41
CA LYS A 227 -33.94 27.06 -5.13
C LYS A 227 -35.00 25.95 -5.09
N ARG A 228 -34.80 24.85 -5.83
CA ARG A 228 -35.73 23.72 -5.91
C ARG A 228 -35.48 22.64 -4.84
N ARG A 229 -34.41 22.75 -4.04
CA ARG A 229 -34.05 21.74 -3.04
C ARG A 229 -34.61 22.12 -1.68
N LYS A 230 -34.94 21.10 -0.88
CA LYS A 230 -35.26 21.26 0.54
C LYS A 230 -34.01 21.78 1.25
N LYS A 231 -34.14 22.95 1.91
CA LYS A 231 -33.08 23.56 2.70
C LYS A 231 -32.96 22.79 4.02
N ASN A 232 -31.81 22.17 4.24
CA ASN A 232 -31.47 21.50 5.50
C ASN A 232 -29.99 21.75 5.76
N TYR A 233 -29.66 22.84 6.44
CA TYR A 233 -28.28 23.24 6.63
C TYR A 233 -27.68 22.66 7.92
N TRP A 234 -26.37 22.53 7.92
CA TRP A 234 -25.55 22.29 9.08
C TRP A 234 -25.26 23.63 9.78
N GLY A 235 -25.19 23.60 11.12
CA GLY A 235 -25.23 24.80 11.96
C GLY A 235 -23.94 25.61 12.05
N PHE A 236 -22.89 25.22 11.32
CA PHE A 236 -21.56 25.81 11.47
C PHE A 236 -20.95 26.10 10.10
N SER A 237 -20.10 27.14 10.03
CA SER A 237 -19.21 27.34 8.89
C SER A 237 -17.93 26.51 9.05
N VAL A 238 -17.18 26.35 7.97
CA VAL A 238 -15.88 25.66 7.96
C VAL A 238 -14.78 26.68 7.63
N ASN A 239 -13.67 26.62 8.35
CA ASN A 239 -12.50 27.47 8.08
C ASN A 239 -11.22 26.61 7.98
N CYS A 240 -10.83 26.30 6.75
CA CYS A 240 -9.59 25.59 6.43
C CYS A 240 -8.49 26.58 6.01
N THR A 241 -7.24 26.25 6.33
CA THR A 241 -6.05 26.96 5.83
C THR A 241 -5.65 26.55 4.42
N GLY A 242 -6.05 25.35 3.98
CA GLY A 242 -5.76 24.77 2.65
C GLY A 242 -4.67 23.69 2.66
N ASN A 243 -3.97 23.54 3.80
CA ASN A 243 -2.90 22.57 4.02
C ASN A 243 -3.36 21.30 4.74
N GLU A 244 -4.58 21.30 5.25
CA GLU A 244 -5.20 20.14 5.87
C GLU A 244 -5.40 19.02 4.85
N ALA A 245 -5.20 17.78 5.31
CA ALA A 245 -5.42 16.59 4.49
C ALA A 245 -6.90 16.20 4.44
N ASP A 246 -7.63 16.48 5.52
CA ASP A 246 -9.02 16.10 5.73
C ASP A 246 -9.84 17.25 6.32
N LEU A 247 -11.15 17.26 6.07
CA LEU A 247 -12.06 18.27 6.63
C LEU A 247 -12.03 18.32 8.16
N SER A 248 -11.79 17.17 8.81
CA SER A 248 -11.75 17.04 10.27
C SER A 248 -10.56 17.76 10.94
N GLU A 249 -9.55 18.15 10.17
CA GLU A 249 -8.43 18.98 10.63
C GLU A 249 -8.74 20.48 10.51
N CYS A 250 -9.75 20.86 9.73
CA CYS A 250 -10.14 22.25 9.59
C CYS A 250 -10.79 22.78 10.88
N LYS A 251 -10.62 24.07 11.15
CA LYS A 251 -11.25 24.73 12.29
C LYS A 251 -12.75 24.85 12.05
N LEU A 252 -13.53 24.54 13.10
CA LEU A 252 -14.95 24.82 13.15
C LEU A 252 -15.12 26.35 13.15
N GLY A 253 -15.85 26.86 12.17
CA GLY A 253 -16.12 28.29 12.09
C GLY A 253 -17.29 28.72 12.96
N ARG A 254 -17.77 29.94 12.74
CA ARG A 254 -18.89 30.53 13.49
C ARG A 254 -20.14 29.65 13.43
N GLU A 255 -20.88 29.64 14.53
CA GLU A 255 -22.23 29.11 14.56
C GLU A 255 -23.14 29.98 13.67
N ILE A 256 -23.85 29.33 12.75
CA ILE A 256 -24.79 29.98 11.85
C ILE A 256 -26.16 29.92 12.52
N VAL A 257 -26.63 31.08 13.00
CA VAL A 257 -27.88 31.21 13.77
C VAL A 257 -29.04 30.56 13.01
N MET A 258 -29.58 29.47 13.58
CA MET A 258 -30.71 28.75 13.01
C MET A 258 -32.03 29.52 13.23
N LYS A 259 -32.33 30.53 12.41
CA LYS A 259 -33.65 31.18 12.41
C LYS A 259 -34.65 30.38 11.55
N GLY A 260 -35.21 29.31 12.12
CA GLY A 260 -36.26 28.52 11.47
C GLY A 260 -35.84 27.91 10.12
N ASN A 261 -36.66 28.06 9.06
CA ASN A 261 -36.36 27.54 7.70
C ASN A 261 -35.28 28.34 6.93
N ASN A 262 -34.77 29.44 7.48
CA ASN A 262 -33.82 30.34 6.83
C ASN A 262 -32.46 30.30 7.53
N THR A 263 -31.71 29.23 7.31
CA THR A 263 -30.37 28.99 7.89
C THR A 263 -29.23 29.56 7.03
N CYS A 264 -29.53 30.15 5.87
CA CYS A 264 -28.55 30.69 4.92
C CYS A 264 -29.27 31.72 4.05
N GLU A 265 -29.47 32.94 4.57
CA GLU A 265 -30.35 33.96 3.95
C GLU A 265 -29.76 34.52 2.64
N GLN A 266 -28.46 34.82 2.64
CA GLN A 266 -27.75 35.39 1.49
C GLN A 266 -26.99 34.34 0.66
N GLY A 267 -26.84 33.13 1.21
CA GLY A 267 -26.08 32.06 0.56
C GLY A 267 -26.94 30.97 -0.08
N MET A 268 -26.26 29.98 -0.62
CA MET A 268 -26.81 28.74 -1.16
C MET A 268 -26.02 27.53 -0.62
N PRO A 269 -26.48 26.29 -0.85
CA PRO A 269 -25.67 25.12 -0.54
C PRO A 269 -24.33 25.19 -1.30
N VAL A 270 -23.23 24.90 -0.60
CA VAL A 270 -21.88 24.86 -1.18
C VAL A 270 -21.84 23.90 -2.37
N VAL A 271 -21.13 24.32 -3.41
CA VAL A 271 -20.81 23.51 -4.58
C VAL A 271 -19.29 23.47 -4.69
N VAL A 272 -18.76 22.28 -4.88
CA VAL A 272 -17.34 22.04 -5.11
C VAL A 272 -17.17 21.49 -6.52
N SER A 273 -16.12 21.94 -7.21
CA SER A 273 -15.71 21.46 -8.52
C SER A 273 -14.20 21.21 -8.46
N CYS A 274 -13.77 20.03 -8.88
CA CYS A 274 -12.40 19.56 -8.79
C CYS A 274 -11.85 19.15 -10.16
N VAL A 275 -10.53 19.15 -10.31
CA VAL A 275 -9.83 18.69 -11.52
C VAL A 275 -9.31 17.27 -11.27
N PRO A 276 -9.72 16.26 -12.04
CA PRO A 276 -9.10 14.93 -11.99
C PRO A 276 -7.66 14.98 -12.47
N GLY A 277 -6.78 14.28 -11.77
CA GLY A 277 -5.42 14.00 -12.26
C GLY A 277 -5.45 13.22 -13.57
N ARG A 278 -4.32 13.22 -14.28
CA ARG A 278 -4.20 12.63 -15.63
C ARG A 278 -4.66 11.18 -15.69
N ALA A 279 -4.32 10.36 -14.69
CA ALA A 279 -4.70 8.95 -14.60
C ALA A 279 -6.23 8.72 -14.43
N PHE A 280 -6.96 9.73 -13.94
CA PHE A 280 -8.39 9.64 -13.64
C PHE A 280 -9.25 10.52 -14.57
N ALA A 281 -8.63 11.18 -15.56
CA ALA A 281 -9.33 12.04 -16.49
C ALA A 281 -10.16 11.19 -17.47
N PRO A 282 -11.43 11.56 -17.76
CA PRO A 282 -12.24 10.86 -18.74
C PRO A 282 -11.58 10.93 -20.13
N THR A 283 -11.41 9.78 -20.77
CA THR A 283 -10.63 9.54 -22.01
C THR A 283 -11.06 10.34 -23.26
N VAL A 284 -12.06 11.22 -23.17
CA VAL A 284 -12.76 11.82 -24.33
C VAL A 284 -12.64 13.35 -24.43
N SER A 285 -11.63 14.01 -23.86
CA SER A 285 -11.42 15.43 -24.19
C SER A 285 -10.12 15.67 -24.96
N ALA A 286 -10.28 15.96 -26.25
CA ALA A 286 -9.22 16.26 -27.22
C ALA A 286 -8.27 17.41 -26.80
N GLY A 287 -8.62 18.21 -25.79
CA GLY A 287 -7.77 19.26 -25.21
C GLY A 287 -6.78 18.79 -24.13
N PHE A 288 -6.92 17.59 -23.57
CA PHE A 288 -6.07 17.13 -22.44
C PHE A 288 -4.65 16.75 -22.86
N ARG A 289 -4.46 16.21 -24.08
CA ARG A 289 -3.11 15.84 -24.58
C ARG A 289 -2.18 17.05 -24.77
N LYS A 290 -2.73 18.27 -24.93
CA LYS A 290 -1.94 19.51 -25.06
C LYS A 290 -1.61 20.18 -23.72
N ALA A 291 -2.34 19.86 -22.64
CA ALA A 291 -2.18 20.50 -21.33
C ALA A 291 -1.08 19.85 -20.46
N TYR A 292 -0.74 18.59 -20.72
CA TYR A 292 0.33 17.86 -20.04
C TYR A 292 1.42 17.52 -21.04
N ARG A 293 2.48 18.35 -21.11
CA ARG A 293 3.73 17.94 -21.75
C ARG A 293 4.31 16.78 -20.96
N VAL A 294 4.90 15.80 -21.65
CA VAL A 294 5.64 14.71 -21.02
C VAL A 294 7.00 15.27 -20.60
N GLU A 295 7.01 16.08 -19.55
CA GLU A 295 8.23 16.39 -18.82
C GLU A 295 8.54 15.20 -17.92
N GLN A 296 9.83 14.93 -17.72
CA GLN A 296 10.29 13.83 -16.90
C GLN A 296 9.77 14.00 -15.46
N PRO A 297 9.11 12.99 -14.87
CA PRO A 297 8.67 13.08 -13.48
C PRO A 297 9.88 13.18 -12.57
N LEU A 298 9.83 14.12 -11.62
CA LEU A 298 10.86 14.30 -10.60
C LEU A 298 10.61 13.45 -9.35
N VAL A 299 9.38 12.94 -9.19
CA VAL A 299 8.97 12.11 -8.06
C VAL A 299 8.18 10.91 -8.59
N ARG A 300 8.35 9.74 -7.96
CA ARG A 300 7.59 8.52 -8.25
C ARG A 300 7.32 7.72 -6.97
N LEU A 301 6.36 6.79 -7.06
CA LEU A 301 6.03 5.85 -5.98
C LEU A 301 6.35 4.41 -6.42
N LYS A 302 6.98 3.64 -5.52
CA LYS A 302 7.36 2.23 -5.72
C LYS A 302 6.90 1.33 -4.57
N GLY A 303 6.77 0.01 -4.82
CA GLY A 303 6.43 -0.98 -3.79
C GLY A 303 4.99 -0.92 -3.22
N GLY A 304 4.11 -0.07 -3.77
CA GLY A 304 2.72 0.05 -3.33
C GLY A 304 1.77 -0.88 -4.08
N ALA A 305 0.81 -1.48 -3.36
CA ALA A 305 -0.18 -2.39 -3.96
C ALA A 305 -1.24 -1.65 -4.79
N MET A 306 -1.63 -0.47 -4.30
CA MET A 306 -2.64 0.39 -4.89
C MET A 306 -2.00 1.59 -5.61
N ILE A 307 -2.75 2.16 -6.56
CA ILE A 307 -2.34 3.40 -7.19
C ILE A 307 -2.41 4.56 -6.18
N GLY A 308 -1.36 5.37 -6.13
CA GLY A 308 -1.22 6.45 -5.17
C GLY A 308 -0.71 5.99 -3.80
N GLU A 309 -0.13 4.80 -3.70
CA GLU A 309 0.68 4.43 -2.54
C GLU A 309 2.03 3.88 -2.97
N GLY A 310 3.02 4.03 -2.09
CA GLY A 310 4.38 3.51 -2.27
C GLY A 310 5.44 4.31 -1.54
N ARG A 311 6.65 3.76 -1.53
CA ARG A 311 7.90 4.46 -1.16
C ARG A 311 8.12 5.63 -2.11
N VAL A 312 8.52 6.77 -1.55
CA VAL A 312 8.79 7.99 -2.31
C VAL A 312 10.22 7.95 -2.85
N GLU A 313 10.34 8.04 -4.18
CA GLU A 313 11.62 8.19 -4.85
C GLU A 313 11.65 9.50 -5.61
N VAL A 314 12.79 10.19 -5.57
CA VAL A 314 13.03 11.48 -6.23
C VAL A 314 14.18 11.37 -7.21
N LEU A 315 14.06 12.07 -8.33
CA LEU A 315 15.07 12.11 -9.37
C LEU A 315 15.99 13.32 -9.15
N LYS A 316 17.28 13.06 -8.92
CA LYS A 316 18.29 14.11 -8.71
C LYS A 316 19.56 13.74 -9.46
N ASN A 317 20.12 14.70 -10.20
CA ASN A 317 21.33 14.50 -11.01
C ASN A 317 21.26 13.31 -12.00
N GLY A 318 20.06 12.97 -12.48
CA GLY A 318 19.86 11.86 -13.42
C GLY A 318 19.71 10.48 -12.77
N GLU A 319 19.75 10.39 -11.44
CA GLU A 319 19.61 9.14 -10.68
C GLU A 319 18.43 9.22 -9.71
N TRP A 320 17.63 8.15 -9.64
CA TRP A 320 16.57 7.99 -8.67
C TRP A 320 17.14 7.57 -7.33
N GLY A 321 16.61 8.16 -6.26
CA GLY A 321 16.97 7.82 -4.89
C GLY A 321 15.82 8.09 -3.94
N THR A 322 15.95 7.63 -2.71
CA THR A 322 14.86 7.65 -1.73
C THR A 322 14.85 8.94 -0.90
N VAL A 323 13.85 9.05 -0.04
CA VAL A 323 13.66 10.14 0.92
C VAL A 323 13.67 9.53 2.31
N CYS A 324 14.51 10.03 3.21
CA CYS A 324 14.54 9.59 4.60
C CYS A 324 13.31 10.11 5.37
N ASP A 325 12.87 9.36 6.37
CA ASP A 325 11.63 9.62 7.08
C ASP A 325 11.74 10.54 8.31
N ASP A 326 12.95 11.03 8.62
CA ASP A 326 13.12 12.08 9.64
C ASP A 326 12.26 13.28 9.27
N ASN A 327 11.47 13.76 10.24
CA ASN A 327 10.49 14.84 10.07
C ASN A 327 9.44 14.60 8.97
N TRP A 328 9.31 13.37 8.45
CA TRP A 328 8.33 13.05 7.41
C TRP A 328 6.90 13.12 7.95
N ASN A 329 6.10 14.00 7.33
CA ASN A 329 4.78 14.34 7.86
C ASN A 329 3.72 14.43 6.76
N ILE A 330 2.45 14.56 7.18
CA ILE A 330 1.30 14.55 6.28
C ILE A 330 1.28 15.71 5.28
N ARG A 331 1.94 16.84 5.60
CA ARG A 331 2.02 18.00 4.69
C ARG A 331 2.96 17.70 3.53
N ALA A 332 4.16 17.19 3.81
CA ALA A 332 5.11 16.76 2.80
C ALA A 332 4.53 15.62 1.93
N ALA A 333 3.90 14.63 2.55
CA ALA A 333 3.18 13.57 1.83
C ALA A 333 2.06 14.12 0.93
N THR A 334 1.33 15.15 1.37
CA THR A 334 0.28 15.80 0.57
C THR A 334 0.84 16.53 -0.65
N VAL A 335 2.04 17.11 -0.55
CA VAL A 335 2.75 17.69 -1.72
C VAL A 335 3.03 16.60 -2.75
N VAL A 336 3.60 15.46 -2.33
CA VAL A 336 3.84 14.30 -3.22
C VAL A 336 2.56 13.82 -3.89
N CYS A 337 1.49 13.62 -3.11
CA CYS A 337 0.22 13.16 -3.65
C CYS A 337 -0.35 14.12 -4.70
N ARG A 338 -0.30 15.44 -4.45
CA ARG A 338 -0.79 16.46 -5.39
C ARG A 338 0.08 16.57 -6.63
N GLU A 339 1.40 16.50 -6.48
CA GLU A 339 2.37 16.51 -7.59
C GLU A 339 2.09 15.38 -8.59
N LEU A 340 1.82 14.17 -8.07
CA LEU A 340 1.49 12.99 -8.86
C LEU A 340 0.05 12.99 -9.41
N GLY A 341 -0.74 14.03 -9.10
CA GLY A 341 -2.11 14.19 -9.59
C GLY A 341 -3.17 13.42 -8.79
N TYR A 342 -2.85 12.99 -7.57
CA TYR A 342 -3.81 12.48 -6.59
C TYR A 342 -4.36 13.62 -5.72
N GLY A 343 -5.13 13.29 -4.70
CA GLY A 343 -5.63 14.26 -3.73
C GLY A 343 -4.62 14.59 -2.62
N SER A 344 -5.12 14.77 -1.40
CA SER A 344 -4.29 14.85 -0.20
C SER A 344 -3.75 13.49 0.19
N ALA A 345 -2.72 13.46 1.05
CA ALA A 345 -2.26 12.23 1.65
C ALA A 345 -3.27 11.74 2.70
N LYS A 346 -3.57 10.44 2.70
CA LYS A 346 -4.20 9.72 3.81
C LYS A 346 -3.21 9.45 4.92
N GLU A 347 -1.99 9.05 4.55
CA GLU A 347 -0.95 8.64 5.49
C GLU A 347 0.42 9.08 4.96
N ALA A 348 1.24 9.60 5.88
CA ALA A 348 2.69 9.66 5.75
C ALA A 348 3.26 8.44 6.49
N LEU A 349 3.98 7.60 5.77
CA LEU A 349 4.52 6.33 6.26
C LEU A 349 6.03 6.45 6.44
N THR A 350 6.52 5.78 7.47
CA THR A 350 7.91 5.80 7.98
C THR A 350 8.31 4.35 8.26
N GLY A 351 9.60 4.05 8.34
CA GLY A 351 10.16 2.74 8.66
C GLY A 351 10.10 1.77 7.47
N ALA A 352 10.35 2.26 6.25
CA ALA A 352 10.33 1.47 5.01
C ALA A 352 9.10 0.57 4.83
N ARG A 353 7.95 0.98 5.38
CA ARG A 353 6.72 0.15 5.44
C ARG A 353 6.17 -0.27 4.08
N MET A 354 6.63 0.34 2.99
CA MET A 354 6.28 0.01 1.61
C MET A 354 7.46 -0.57 0.82
N GLY A 355 8.36 -1.23 1.54
CA GLY A 355 9.60 -1.78 1.01
C GLY A 355 10.74 -0.77 1.08
N GLN A 356 11.95 -1.29 1.24
CA GLN A 356 13.20 -0.56 1.21
C GLN A 356 13.58 -0.20 -0.24
N GLY A 357 14.25 0.92 -0.43
CA GLY A 357 14.88 1.28 -1.70
C GLY A 357 16.25 0.64 -1.87
N ILE A 358 16.97 1.11 -2.88
CA ILE A 358 18.38 0.82 -3.09
C ILE A 358 19.07 2.06 -3.63
N GLY A 359 20.35 2.23 -3.30
CA GLY A 359 21.18 3.31 -3.83
C GLY A 359 21.15 4.55 -2.95
N PRO A 360 21.15 5.77 -3.52
CA PRO A 360 21.29 6.98 -2.73
C PRO A 360 20.00 7.40 -2.02
N VAL A 361 20.14 7.92 -0.79
CA VAL A 361 19.09 8.69 -0.10
C VAL A 361 19.30 10.17 -0.44
N HIS A 362 18.38 10.77 -1.21
CA HIS A 362 18.58 12.11 -1.81
C HIS A 362 18.13 13.29 -0.96
N MET A 363 17.21 13.04 -0.02
CA MET A 363 16.56 14.05 0.81
C MET A 363 16.40 13.52 2.24
N ASN A 364 16.65 14.39 3.22
CA ASN A 364 16.35 14.15 4.63
C ASN A 364 15.62 15.37 5.25
N GLU A 365 14.94 15.18 6.38
CA GLU A 365 14.28 16.25 7.17
C GLU A 365 13.40 17.17 6.31
N VAL A 366 12.49 16.58 5.54
CA VAL A 366 11.73 17.33 4.53
C VAL A 366 10.66 18.23 5.16
N GLU A 367 10.79 19.54 4.92
CA GLU A 367 9.92 20.58 5.44
C GLU A 367 9.14 21.27 4.32
N CYS A 368 7.86 20.92 4.20
CA CYS A 368 6.93 21.53 3.26
C CYS A 368 5.90 22.42 3.96
N SER A 369 5.55 23.55 3.32
CA SER A 369 4.42 24.38 3.71
C SER A 369 3.07 23.74 3.38
N GLY A 370 2.99 22.93 2.31
CA GLY A 370 1.76 22.28 1.80
C GLY A 370 1.21 22.89 0.50
N PHE A 371 1.86 23.96 0.00
CA PHE A 371 1.48 24.69 -1.22
C PHE A 371 2.49 24.54 -2.37
N GLU A 372 3.63 23.91 -2.13
CA GLU A 372 4.62 23.56 -3.12
C GLU A 372 3.98 22.71 -4.24
N LYS A 373 4.49 22.88 -5.47
CA LYS A 373 4.01 22.08 -6.62
C LYS A 373 4.75 20.77 -6.77
N SER A 374 5.99 20.72 -6.26
CA SER A 374 6.82 19.53 -6.24
C SER A 374 7.51 19.39 -4.90
N LEU A 375 7.76 18.14 -4.48
CA LEU A 375 8.53 17.85 -3.28
C LEU A 375 9.93 18.48 -3.33
N THR A 376 10.50 18.61 -4.53
CA THR A 376 11.83 19.20 -4.75
C THR A 376 11.89 20.71 -4.46
N GLU A 377 10.74 21.39 -4.32
CA GLU A 377 10.64 22.80 -3.93
C GLU A 377 10.62 23.00 -2.41
N CYS A 378 10.38 21.94 -1.63
CA CYS A 378 10.39 22.01 -0.17
C CYS A 378 11.81 22.23 0.37
N HIS A 379 11.91 22.73 1.60
CA HIS A 379 13.19 22.73 2.30
C HIS A 379 13.55 21.31 2.73
N PHE A 380 14.81 20.94 2.64
CA PHE A 380 15.29 19.62 3.07
C PHE A 380 16.79 19.66 3.36
N ASN A 381 17.23 18.79 4.26
CA ASN A 381 18.63 18.55 4.54
C ASN A 381 19.25 17.66 3.44
N ARG A 382 20.39 18.10 2.90
CA ARG A 382 21.11 17.40 1.82
C ARG A 382 22.07 16.35 2.33
N GLU A 383 22.53 16.51 3.57
CA GLU A 383 23.43 15.58 4.23
C GLU A 383 22.54 14.55 4.90
N ALA A 384 22.16 13.50 4.17
CA ALA A 384 21.43 12.34 4.68
C ALA A 384 22.34 11.46 5.58
N VAL A 385 23.04 12.11 6.50
CA VAL A 385 23.99 11.49 7.41
C VAL A 385 23.19 10.71 8.45
N ASN A 386 23.48 9.41 8.55
CA ASN A 386 22.81 8.42 9.41
C ASN A 386 21.45 7.89 8.92
N CYS A 387 20.99 8.23 7.72
CA CYS A 387 19.82 7.56 7.15
C CYS A 387 20.22 6.26 6.41
N ASN A 388 19.49 5.19 6.66
CA ASN A 388 19.57 3.95 5.88
C ASN A 388 18.23 3.63 5.19
N HIS A 389 18.15 2.52 4.47
CA HIS A 389 16.93 2.18 3.72
C HIS A 389 15.78 1.66 4.60
N ASP A 390 16.00 1.34 5.88
CA ASP A 390 14.91 1.09 6.84
C ASP A 390 14.11 2.37 7.15
N GLU A 391 14.68 3.54 6.87
CA GLU A 391 14.08 4.85 7.14
C GLU A 391 13.48 5.46 5.87
N ASP A 392 13.27 4.67 4.81
CA ASP A 392 12.68 5.18 3.58
C ASP A 392 11.21 5.59 3.76
N ALA A 393 10.92 6.85 3.45
CA ALA A 393 9.61 7.46 3.55
C ALA A 393 8.65 6.96 2.47
N ALA A 394 7.37 6.82 2.83
CA ALA A 394 6.31 6.36 1.94
C ALA A 394 5.03 7.18 2.12
N VAL A 395 4.11 7.08 1.15
CA VAL A 395 2.81 7.77 1.19
C VAL A 395 1.66 6.84 0.85
N ARG A 396 0.47 7.17 1.38
CA ARG A 396 -0.82 6.73 0.82
C ARG A 396 -1.65 7.95 0.47
N CYS A 397 -2.09 8.04 -0.77
CA CYS A 397 -2.87 9.16 -1.27
C CYS A 397 -4.37 8.88 -1.26
N ASN A 398 -5.16 9.95 -1.18
CA ASN A 398 -6.56 9.92 -1.57
C ASN A 398 -6.65 9.81 -3.09
N ILE A 399 -7.47 8.87 -3.57
CA ILE A 399 -7.74 8.67 -5.00
C ILE A 399 -9.25 8.78 -5.26
N PRO A 400 -9.67 9.29 -6.42
CA PRO A 400 -11.09 9.43 -6.73
C PRO A 400 -11.79 8.07 -6.79
N ALA A 401 -13.02 8.01 -6.30
CA ALA A 401 -13.83 6.80 -6.40
C ALA A 401 -14.23 6.56 -7.87
N MET A 402 -13.60 5.56 -8.49
CA MET A 402 -13.84 5.17 -9.89
C MET A 402 -14.96 4.14 -10.07
N GLY A 403 -15.41 3.49 -8.99
CA GLY A 403 -16.53 2.54 -9.04
C GLY A 403 -16.29 1.27 -9.89
N PHE A 404 -15.04 0.93 -10.19
CA PHE A 404 -14.68 -0.26 -10.99
C PHE A 404 -14.96 -1.58 -10.25
N ASN A 405 -14.98 -1.56 -8.93
CA ASN A 405 -15.14 -2.74 -8.08
C ASN A 405 -16.51 -3.42 -8.25
N ASN A 406 -17.53 -2.70 -8.74
CA ASN A 406 -18.88 -3.27 -8.92
C ASN A 406 -19.04 -4.06 -10.23
N ARG A 407 -18.01 -4.12 -11.07
CA ARG A 407 -18.03 -4.84 -12.36
C ARG A 407 -17.18 -6.12 -12.36
N LEU A 408 -16.54 -6.45 -11.24
CA LEU A 408 -15.69 -7.61 -11.09
C LEU A 408 -15.91 -8.20 -9.69
N ARG A 409 -15.92 -9.53 -9.57
CA ARG A 409 -15.95 -10.22 -8.26
C ARG A 409 -15.13 -11.51 -8.30
N LEU A 410 -14.73 -11.97 -7.11
CA LEU A 410 -14.18 -13.31 -6.90
C LEU A 410 -15.30 -14.24 -6.42
N SER A 411 -15.34 -15.45 -6.97
CA SER A 411 -16.40 -16.43 -6.72
C SER A 411 -15.80 -17.80 -6.43
N GLY A 412 -16.37 -18.51 -5.45
CA GLY A 412 -16.02 -19.88 -5.09
C GLY A 412 -14.73 -20.11 -4.31
N GLY A 413 -13.99 -19.05 -3.97
CA GLY A 413 -12.80 -19.12 -3.13
C GLY A 413 -13.09 -19.59 -1.71
N ARG A 414 -12.08 -20.16 -1.03
CA ARG A 414 -12.20 -20.57 0.39
C ARG A 414 -12.24 -19.37 1.33
N ASN A 415 -11.77 -18.22 0.87
CA ASN A 415 -11.75 -16.96 1.59
C ASN A 415 -12.00 -15.78 0.62
N PRO A 416 -12.26 -14.55 1.12
CA PRO A 416 -12.56 -13.39 0.27
C PRO A 416 -11.41 -12.90 -0.62
N TYR A 417 -10.18 -13.40 -0.46
CA TYR A 417 -9.00 -12.97 -1.21
C TYR A 417 -8.67 -13.87 -2.39
N GLU A 418 -9.40 -14.97 -2.59
CA GLU A 418 -9.19 -15.87 -3.72
C GLU A 418 -10.49 -16.24 -4.40
N GLY A 419 -10.38 -16.71 -5.63
CA GLY A 419 -11.51 -17.28 -6.35
C GLY A 419 -11.41 -17.11 -7.85
N ARG A 420 -12.44 -17.64 -8.52
CA ARG A 420 -12.64 -17.48 -9.95
C ARG A 420 -13.01 -16.03 -10.25
N VAL A 421 -12.37 -15.46 -11.29
CA VAL A 421 -12.63 -14.09 -11.71
C VAL A 421 -13.90 -14.04 -12.55
N GLU A 422 -14.91 -13.36 -12.04
CA GLU A 422 -16.16 -13.10 -12.74
C GLU A 422 -16.31 -11.61 -13.03
N VAL A 423 -16.65 -11.27 -14.28
CA VAL A 423 -16.86 -9.89 -14.72
C VAL A 423 -18.29 -9.68 -15.21
N LEU A 424 -18.82 -8.48 -14.95
CA LEU A 424 -20.16 -8.10 -15.35
C LEU A 424 -20.12 -7.48 -16.76
N ALA A 425 -20.66 -8.21 -17.73
CA ALA A 425 -20.65 -7.80 -19.14
C ALA A 425 -22.07 -7.69 -19.71
N GLU A 426 -22.24 -6.87 -20.74
CA GLU A 426 -23.52 -6.74 -21.44
C GLU A 426 -23.65 -7.83 -22.53
N ARG A 427 -24.69 -8.65 -22.43
CA ARG A 427 -25.08 -9.63 -23.47
C ARG A 427 -26.56 -9.47 -23.79
N ASN A 428 -26.88 -9.32 -25.08
CA ASN A 428 -28.25 -9.18 -25.58
C ASN A 428 -29.07 -8.08 -24.84
N GLY A 429 -28.42 -6.97 -24.47
CA GLY A 429 -29.07 -5.84 -23.78
C GLY A 429 -29.31 -6.05 -22.27
N SER A 430 -28.85 -7.17 -21.70
CA SER A 430 -28.89 -7.44 -20.26
C SER A 430 -27.48 -7.58 -19.68
N LEU A 431 -27.28 -7.13 -18.44
CA LEU A 431 -26.02 -7.34 -17.73
C LEU A 431 -25.99 -8.75 -17.15
N VAL A 432 -24.97 -9.52 -17.51
CA VAL A 432 -24.77 -10.89 -17.05
C VAL A 432 -23.36 -11.04 -16.48
N TRP A 433 -23.25 -11.84 -15.42
CA TRP A 433 -21.96 -12.28 -14.92
C TRP A 433 -21.41 -13.38 -15.83
N GLY A 434 -20.11 -13.35 -16.06
CA GLY A 434 -19.42 -14.39 -16.79
C GLY A 434 -17.95 -14.51 -16.39
N THR A 435 -17.30 -15.56 -16.88
CA THR A 435 -15.89 -15.85 -16.61
C THR A 435 -14.93 -15.16 -17.59
N VAL A 436 -13.68 -15.05 -17.17
CA VAL A 436 -12.56 -14.61 -18.02
C VAL A 436 -11.80 -15.84 -18.52
N CYS A 437 -11.42 -15.85 -19.80
CA CYS A 437 -10.59 -16.90 -20.38
C CYS A 437 -9.22 -16.98 -19.69
N SER A 438 -8.77 -18.19 -19.38
CA SER A 438 -7.48 -18.45 -18.74
C SER A 438 -6.28 -18.49 -19.69
N ASP A 439 -6.51 -18.47 -21.01
CA ASP A 439 -5.42 -18.55 -21.98
C ASP A 439 -4.48 -17.35 -21.83
N SER A 440 -3.20 -17.63 -21.54
CA SER A 440 -2.16 -16.63 -21.23
C SER A 440 -2.44 -15.77 -19.98
N TRP A 441 -3.29 -16.24 -19.07
CA TRP A 441 -3.52 -15.57 -17.79
C TRP A 441 -2.30 -15.74 -16.88
N GLY A 442 -1.73 -14.63 -16.41
CA GLY A 442 -0.54 -14.61 -15.56
C GLY A 442 -0.65 -13.67 -14.36
N THR A 443 0.46 -13.52 -13.65
CA THR A 443 0.56 -12.74 -12.41
C THR A 443 0.25 -11.25 -12.63
N VAL A 444 0.62 -10.69 -13.79
CA VAL A 444 0.38 -9.27 -14.11
C VAL A 444 -1.12 -8.97 -14.25
N GLU A 445 -1.90 -9.83 -14.92
CA GLU A 445 -3.35 -9.70 -14.98
C GLU A 445 -3.98 -9.86 -13.59
N ALA A 446 -3.48 -10.82 -12.80
CA ALA A 446 -3.94 -11.03 -11.43
C ALA A 446 -3.69 -9.81 -10.54
N MET A 447 -2.54 -9.12 -10.70
CA MET A 447 -2.22 -7.88 -9.97
C MET A 447 -3.27 -6.81 -10.25
N VAL A 448 -3.70 -6.64 -11.51
CA VAL A 448 -4.75 -5.69 -11.88
C VAL A 448 -6.08 -6.06 -11.22
N VAL A 449 -6.44 -7.35 -11.16
CA VAL A 449 -7.67 -7.82 -10.50
C VAL A 449 -7.64 -7.56 -9.00
N CYS A 450 -6.59 -7.98 -8.31
CA CYS A 450 -6.45 -7.80 -6.87
C CYS A 450 -6.47 -6.31 -6.49
N ARG A 451 -5.79 -5.47 -7.28
CA ARG A 451 -5.82 -4.02 -7.12
C ARG A 451 -7.19 -3.42 -7.41
N GLN A 452 -7.87 -3.82 -8.48
CA GLN A 452 -9.22 -3.33 -8.82
C GLN A 452 -10.21 -3.61 -7.69
N LEU A 453 -10.07 -4.73 -6.99
CA LEU A 453 -10.92 -5.09 -5.85
C LEU A 453 -10.48 -4.45 -4.53
N GLY A 454 -9.30 -3.82 -4.48
CA GLY A 454 -8.72 -3.27 -3.25
C GLY A 454 -8.21 -4.34 -2.29
N LEU A 455 -7.78 -5.49 -2.83
CA LEU A 455 -7.29 -6.66 -2.07
C LEU A 455 -5.77 -6.73 -1.98
N GLY A 456 -5.04 -5.76 -2.54
CA GLY A 456 -3.59 -5.69 -2.52
C GLY A 456 -2.95 -6.26 -3.79
N PHE A 457 -1.82 -6.94 -3.62
CA PHE A 457 -1.08 -7.64 -4.66
C PHE A 457 -1.74 -8.97 -5.02
N ALA A 458 -1.44 -9.50 -6.20
CA ALA A 458 -1.66 -10.92 -6.47
C ALA A 458 -0.61 -11.74 -5.71
N SER A 459 -1.02 -12.86 -5.16
CA SER A 459 -0.09 -13.91 -4.73
C SER A 459 0.05 -14.98 -5.81
N HIS A 460 -1.06 -15.31 -6.49
CA HIS A 460 -1.12 -16.38 -7.49
C HIS A 460 -2.10 -16.02 -8.62
N ALA A 461 -1.76 -16.46 -9.83
CA ALA A 461 -2.65 -16.48 -10.98
C ALA A 461 -2.95 -17.94 -11.38
N PHE A 462 -4.23 -18.26 -11.56
CA PHE A 462 -4.67 -19.62 -11.87
C PHE A 462 -5.28 -19.67 -13.28
N GLN A 463 -4.83 -20.64 -14.08
CA GLN A 463 -5.43 -20.94 -15.37
C GLN A 463 -6.54 -22.01 -15.29
N GLU A 464 -6.59 -22.75 -14.18
CA GLU A 464 -7.60 -23.77 -13.93
C GLU A 464 -8.24 -23.55 -12.57
N THR A 465 -9.57 -23.52 -12.54
CA THR A 465 -10.37 -23.15 -11.36
C THR A 465 -11.45 -24.16 -11.05
N TRP A 466 -11.28 -25.41 -11.47
CA TRP A 466 -12.27 -26.48 -11.34
C TRP A 466 -12.64 -26.79 -9.88
N TYR A 467 -11.77 -26.45 -8.93
CA TYR A 467 -11.93 -26.70 -7.49
C TYR A 467 -12.69 -25.59 -6.75
N TRP A 468 -12.99 -24.46 -7.40
CA TRP A 468 -13.84 -23.41 -6.85
C TRP A 468 -15.27 -23.55 -7.37
N GLU A 469 -16.17 -23.91 -6.45
CA GLU A 469 -17.60 -23.96 -6.72
C GLU A 469 -18.13 -22.54 -6.87
N GLY A 470 -18.72 -22.20 -8.02
CA GLY A 470 -19.40 -20.92 -8.14
C GLY A 470 -20.70 -21.04 -8.91
N ASP A 471 -21.36 -19.91 -9.09
CA ASP A 471 -22.68 -19.86 -9.72
C ASP A 471 -22.58 -20.33 -11.19
N SER A 472 -23.24 -21.44 -11.51
CA SER A 472 -23.23 -22.03 -12.85
C SER A 472 -23.86 -21.10 -13.90
N SER A 473 -24.68 -20.13 -13.48
CA SER A 473 -25.21 -19.10 -14.37
C SER A 473 -24.11 -18.16 -14.90
N ALA A 474 -22.95 -18.11 -14.26
CA ALA A 474 -21.80 -17.30 -14.64
C ALA A 474 -20.69 -18.08 -15.37
N ASP A 475 -20.87 -19.37 -15.70
CA ASP A 475 -19.82 -20.18 -16.34
C ASP A 475 -19.45 -19.71 -17.76
N GLY A 476 -20.36 -18.99 -18.43
CA GLY A 476 -20.12 -18.47 -19.77
C GLY A 476 -18.98 -17.46 -19.81
N ILE A 477 -18.04 -17.63 -20.76
CA ILE A 477 -16.90 -16.72 -20.94
C ILE A 477 -17.40 -15.41 -21.51
N VAL A 478 -17.05 -14.27 -20.91
CA VAL A 478 -17.43 -12.93 -21.37
C VAL A 478 -16.23 -12.06 -21.74
N MET A 479 -15.02 -12.47 -21.39
CA MET A 479 -13.77 -11.77 -21.70
C MET A 479 -12.67 -12.77 -22.07
N SER A 480 -11.86 -12.44 -23.07
CA SER A 480 -10.73 -13.29 -23.51
C SER A 480 -9.55 -12.46 -24.00
N GLY A 481 -8.35 -13.06 -23.94
CA GLY A 481 -7.12 -12.45 -24.43
C GLY A 481 -6.70 -11.23 -23.60
N ALA A 482 -7.02 -11.22 -22.31
CA ALA A 482 -6.63 -10.15 -21.41
C ALA A 482 -5.11 -10.14 -21.27
N ARG A 483 -4.48 -9.01 -21.61
CA ARG A 483 -3.05 -8.77 -21.47
C ARG A 483 -2.85 -7.39 -20.87
N CYS A 484 -2.35 -7.37 -19.64
CA CYS A 484 -2.14 -6.14 -18.88
C CYS A 484 -0.66 -5.72 -18.94
N SER A 485 -0.42 -4.42 -18.86
CA SER A 485 0.91 -3.85 -18.59
C SER A 485 1.24 -3.86 -17.10
N GLY A 486 0.23 -3.99 -16.24
CA GLY A 486 0.34 -3.95 -14.79
C GLY A 486 0.02 -2.57 -14.20
N THR A 487 -0.20 -1.54 -15.03
CA THR A 487 -0.52 -0.16 -14.59
C THR A 487 -2.01 0.19 -14.65
N GLU A 488 -2.83 -0.70 -15.21
CA GLU A 488 -4.25 -0.47 -15.44
C GLU A 488 -5.06 -0.38 -14.13
N LEU A 489 -6.07 0.48 -14.08
CA LEU A 489 -6.94 0.63 -12.90
C LEU A 489 -8.03 -0.45 -12.81
N SER A 490 -8.30 -1.13 -13.92
CA SER A 490 -9.31 -2.18 -14.01
C SER A 490 -8.99 -3.14 -15.14
N LEU A 491 -9.42 -4.39 -15.03
CA LEU A 491 -9.19 -5.42 -16.04
C LEU A 491 -9.74 -5.03 -17.44
N ASP A 492 -10.85 -4.28 -17.48
CA ASP A 492 -11.47 -3.77 -18.73
C ASP A 492 -10.59 -2.74 -19.48
N GLN A 493 -9.54 -2.20 -18.85
CA GLN A 493 -8.59 -1.28 -19.49
C GLN A 493 -7.37 -2.00 -20.09
N CYS A 494 -7.14 -3.26 -19.71
CA CYS A 494 -6.08 -4.06 -20.31
C CYS A 494 -6.36 -4.31 -21.79
N LEU A 495 -5.36 -4.71 -22.57
CA LEU A 495 -5.61 -5.14 -23.93
C LEU A 495 -6.46 -6.43 -23.90
N HIS A 496 -7.58 -6.48 -24.61
CA HIS A 496 -8.42 -7.67 -24.70
C HIS A 496 -9.21 -7.70 -26.03
N HIS A 497 -9.78 -8.86 -26.39
CA HIS A 497 -10.47 -9.05 -27.68
C HIS A 497 -11.83 -8.32 -27.81
N GLY A 498 -12.22 -7.48 -26.85
CA GLY A 498 -13.48 -6.74 -26.87
C GLY A 498 -14.70 -7.66 -26.91
N LYS A 499 -15.60 -7.42 -27.88
CA LYS A 499 -16.84 -8.19 -28.08
C LYS A 499 -16.61 -9.58 -28.70
N HIS A 500 -15.48 -9.79 -29.36
CA HIS A 500 -15.16 -11.04 -30.04
C HIS A 500 -14.42 -11.96 -29.09
N VAL A 501 -15.18 -12.71 -28.28
CA VAL A 501 -14.61 -13.64 -27.30
C VAL A 501 -14.18 -14.94 -27.98
N HIS A 502 -12.91 -15.31 -27.83
CA HIS A 502 -12.35 -16.57 -28.30
C HIS A 502 -11.54 -17.22 -27.19
N CYS A 503 -11.88 -18.46 -26.81
CA CYS A 503 -11.20 -19.19 -25.75
C CYS A 503 -11.31 -20.71 -26.02
N PRO A 504 -10.31 -21.31 -26.67
CA PRO A 504 -10.28 -22.74 -26.98
C PRO A 504 -10.49 -23.66 -25.78
N ARG A 505 -10.00 -23.28 -24.59
CA ARG A 505 -10.12 -24.09 -23.36
C ARG A 505 -11.52 -24.04 -22.72
N GLY A 506 -12.41 -23.15 -23.18
CA GLY A 506 -13.75 -23.00 -22.62
C GLY A 506 -13.81 -22.17 -21.33
N GLY A 507 -14.99 -22.12 -20.70
CA GLY A 507 -15.28 -21.33 -19.50
C GLY A 507 -15.57 -22.20 -18.27
N GLY A 508 -15.90 -21.56 -17.15
CA GLY A 508 -16.22 -22.25 -15.89
C GLY A 508 -15.00 -22.88 -15.23
N ARG A 509 -14.75 -24.18 -15.47
CA ARG A 509 -13.65 -24.95 -14.85
C ARG A 509 -12.25 -24.55 -15.32
N PHE A 510 -12.16 -24.01 -16.54
CA PHE A 510 -10.93 -23.49 -17.14
C PHE A 510 -10.92 -21.96 -17.17
N ALA A 511 -11.67 -21.31 -16.28
CA ALA A 511 -11.67 -19.86 -16.17
C ALA A 511 -10.40 -19.36 -15.47
N ALA A 512 -10.09 -18.10 -15.68
CA ALA A 512 -9.06 -17.41 -14.93
C ALA A 512 -9.43 -17.26 -13.45
N GLY A 513 -8.42 -17.37 -12.61
CA GLY A 513 -8.53 -17.26 -11.16
C GLY A 513 -7.40 -16.44 -10.55
N VAL A 514 -7.62 -15.93 -9.35
CA VAL A 514 -6.59 -15.20 -8.60
C VAL A 514 -6.62 -15.56 -7.12
N SER A 515 -5.48 -15.39 -6.47
CA SER A 515 -5.38 -15.22 -5.02
C SER A 515 -4.62 -13.93 -4.75
N CYS A 516 -5.09 -13.17 -3.77
CA CYS A 516 -4.59 -11.85 -3.42
C CYS A 516 -3.96 -11.83 -2.03
N THR A 517 -3.03 -10.91 -1.82
CA THR A 517 -2.34 -10.70 -0.55
C THR A 517 -2.09 -9.22 -0.32
N ARG A 518 -1.93 -8.81 0.94
CA ARG A 518 -1.70 -7.40 1.29
C ARG A 518 -0.24 -6.96 1.16
N THR A 519 0.69 -7.91 1.09
CA THR A 519 2.14 -7.71 1.04
C THR A 519 2.76 -8.62 -0.01
N ALA A 520 3.85 -8.17 -0.63
CA ALA A 520 4.64 -8.96 -1.58
C ALA A 520 6.14 -8.72 -1.35
N PRO A 521 7.02 -9.69 -1.69
CA PRO A 521 8.46 -9.47 -1.76
C PRO A 521 8.83 -8.46 -2.87
N ASP A 522 10.07 -8.00 -2.88
CA ASP A 522 10.63 -7.13 -3.93
C ASP A 522 12.12 -7.47 -4.10
N LEU A 523 12.47 -8.16 -5.17
CA LEU A 523 13.82 -8.68 -5.38
C LEU A 523 14.66 -7.70 -6.20
N VAL A 524 15.83 -7.36 -5.67
CA VAL A 524 16.76 -6.45 -6.34
C VAL A 524 18.17 -7.05 -6.38
N LEU A 525 18.82 -6.98 -7.53
CA LEU A 525 20.22 -7.39 -7.67
C LEU A 525 21.15 -6.29 -7.14
N ASN A 526 22.20 -6.65 -6.40
CA ASN A 526 23.26 -5.71 -6.09
C ASN A 526 24.18 -5.49 -7.31
N ALA A 527 23.92 -4.42 -8.06
CA ALA A 527 24.66 -4.10 -9.29
C ALA A 527 26.17 -3.85 -9.04
N GLN A 528 26.52 -3.21 -7.92
CA GLN A 528 27.93 -2.95 -7.58
C GLN A 528 28.69 -4.25 -7.30
N HIS A 529 28.03 -5.22 -6.66
CA HIS A 529 28.64 -6.51 -6.37
C HIS A 529 28.97 -7.29 -7.66
N VAL A 530 28.10 -7.21 -8.68
CA VAL A 530 28.37 -7.77 -10.01
C VAL A 530 29.59 -7.10 -10.64
N GLU A 531 29.63 -5.76 -10.65
CA GLU A 531 30.74 -4.99 -11.23
C GLU A 531 32.09 -5.38 -10.60
N GLN A 532 32.15 -5.45 -9.28
CA GLN A 532 33.37 -5.73 -8.51
C GLN A 532 33.86 -7.17 -8.64
N THR A 533 32.97 -8.12 -8.92
CA THR A 533 33.29 -9.55 -8.92
C THR A 533 33.38 -10.16 -10.32
N THR A 534 33.28 -9.34 -11.37
CA THR A 534 33.34 -9.84 -12.74
C THR A 534 34.78 -10.18 -13.16
N TYR A 535 35.01 -11.39 -13.68
CA TYR A 535 36.30 -11.78 -14.29
C TYR A 535 36.15 -12.89 -15.34
N LEU A 536 37.23 -13.15 -16.09
CA LEU A 536 37.30 -14.25 -17.06
C LEU A 536 38.07 -15.45 -16.48
N GLU A 537 37.57 -16.64 -16.74
CA GLU A 537 38.25 -17.90 -16.43
C GLU A 537 38.21 -18.83 -17.64
N ASP A 538 39.36 -19.40 -18.02
CA ASP A 538 39.43 -20.46 -19.02
C ASP A 538 39.49 -21.83 -18.28
N ARG A 539 38.47 -22.66 -18.45
CA ARG A 539 38.32 -23.98 -17.79
C ARG A 539 38.31 -25.11 -18.81
N PRO A 540 39.05 -26.21 -18.59
CA PRO A 540 39.01 -27.35 -19.49
C PRO A 540 37.69 -28.14 -19.35
N MET A 541 37.19 -28.73 -20.43
CA MET A 541 35.89 -29.44 -20.44
C MET A 541 35.79 -30.57 -19.42
N TYR A 542 36.88 -31.28 -19.12
CA TYR A 542 36.84 -32.40 -18.17
C TYR A 542 36.46 -31.99 -16.73
N VAL A 543 36.64 -30.72 -16.33
CA VAL A 543 36.16 -30.23 -15.01
C VAL A 543 34.74 -29.68 -15.07
N LEU A 544 34.17 -29.51 -16.26
CA LEU A 544 32.85 -28.89 -16.47
C LEU A 544 31.75 -29.92 -16.78
N GLN A 545 31.95 -31.20 -16.43
CA GLN A 545 30.97 -32.27 -16.69
C GLN A 545 29.61 -31.95 -16.06
N CYS A 546 29.59 -31.54 -14.79
CA CYS A 546 28.39 -31.10 -14.10
C CYS A 546 27.70 -29.92 -14.78
N ALA A 547 28.46 -28.87 -15.12
CA ALA A 547 27.93 -27.71 -15.80
C ALA A 547 27.36 -28.04 -17.20
N GLN A 548 27.92 -29.04 -17.88
CA GLN A 548 27.42 -29.52 -19.17
C GLN A 548 26.10 -30.30 -19.00
N GLU A 549 25.98 -31.13 -17.98
CA GLU A 549 24.74 -31.84 -17.65
C GLU A 549 23.61 -30.88 -17.26
N GLU A 550 23.93 -29.81 -16.53
CA GLU A 550 23.02 -28.71 -16.18
C GLU A 550 22.75 -27.72 -17.31
N ARG A 551 23.35 -27.91 -18.50
CA ARG A 551 23.21 -27.00 -19.65
C ARG A 551 23.69 -25.57 -19.39
N CYS A 552 24.66 -25.38 -18.50
CA CYS A 552 25.25 -24.07 -18.17
C CYS A 552 26.34 -23.62 -19.14
N LEU A 553 26.60 -24.39 -20.21
CA LEU A 553 27.57 -24.07 -21.25
C LEU A 553 26.84 -23.77 -22.56
N SER A 554 27.50 -23.03 -23.45
CA SER A 554 26.93 -22.73 -24.76
C SER A 554 26.87 -23.98 -25.64
N SER A 555 26.02 -23.97 -26.67
CA SER A 555 25.79 -25.14 -27.54
C SER A 555 27.03 -25.66 -28.28
N SER A 556 28.12 -24.89 -28.39
CA SER A 556 29.39 -25.39 -28.93
C SER A 556 30.10 -26.37 -28.00
N ALA A 557 29.79 -26.36 -26.70
CA ALA A 557 30.35 -27.27 -25.71
C ALA A 557 29.89 -28.72 -25.92
N ASP A 558 28.68 -28.94 -26.44
CA ASP A 558 28.12 -30.28 -26.73
C ASP A 558 28.98 -31.11 -27.69
N LYS A 559 29.78 -30.42 -28.53
CA LYS A 559 30.65 -31.04 -29.54
C LYS A 559 32.14 -30.89 -29.20
N ALA A 560 32.45 -30.32 -28.05
CA ALA A 560 33.80 -29.98 -27.66
C ALA A 560 34.52 -31.21 -27.07
N ASP A 561 35.80 -31.39 -27.41
CA ASP A 561 36.62 -32.46 -26.86
C ASP A 561 36.91 -32.23 -25.36
N ALA A 562 37.17 -33.28 -24.59
CA ALA A 562 37.46 -33.20 -23.15
C ALA A 562 38.69 -32.32 -22.82
N SER A 563 39.61 -32.17 -23.80
CA SER A 563 40.81 -31.33 -23.70
C SER A 563 40.58 -29.85 -24.08
N SER A 564 39.42 -29.52 -24.65
CA SER A 564 39.09 -28.16 -25.05
C SER A 564 38.81 -27.26 -23.84
N TYR A 565 39.00 -25.95 -24.02
CA TYR A 565 38.77 -24.96 -22.98
C TYR A 565 37.49 -24.18 -23.28
N ARG A 566 36.77 -23.85 -22.22
CA ARG A 566 35.64 -22.93 -22.22
C ARG A 566 36.06 -21.64 -21.55
N ARG A 567 35.71 -20.51 -22.17
CA ARG A 567 35.93 -19.19 -21.60
C ARG A 567 34.67 -18.72 -20.90
N LEU A 568 34.76 -18.55 -19.59
CA LEU A 568 33.64 -18.27 -18.71
C LEU A 568 33.75 -16.84 -18.20
N LEU A 569 32.70 -16.03 -18.43
CA LEU A 569 32.52 -14.73 -17.82
C LEU A 569 31.81 -14.92 -16.47
N ARG A 570 32.57 -14.91 -15.38
CA ARG A 570 32.06 -15.12 -14.02
C ARG A 570 31.75 -13.81 -13.34
N PHE A 571 30.77 -13.84 -12.44
CA PHE A 571 30.37 -12.72 -11.56
C PHE A 571 29.54 -13.27 -10.39
N SER A 572 29.41 -12.52 -9.30
CA SER A 572 28.52 -12.91 -8.19
C SER A 572 27.15 -12.25 -8.34
N SER A 573 26.09 -12.97 -7.98
CA SER A 573 24.73 -12.44 -7.92
C SER A 573 24.28 -12.39 -6.46
N GLN A 574 24.13 -11.19 -5.91
CA GLN A 574 23.52 -10.98 -4.61
C GLN A 574 22.12 -10.40 -4.82
N ILE A 575 21.09 -11.18 -4.47
CA ILE A 575 19.68 -10.83 -4.63
C ILE A 575 19.13 -10.47 -3.25
N GLN A 576 18.69 -9.22 -3.07
CA GLN A 576 18.12 -8.71 -1.82
C GLN A 576 16.59 -8.76 -1.90
N ASN A 577 15.92 -9.05 -0.78
CA ASN A 577 14.46 -8.89 -0.66
C ASN A 577 14.13 -7.61 0.11
N ASN A 578 13.85 -6.55 -0.63
CA ASN A 578 13.55 -5.22 -0.10
C ASN A 578 12.02 -4.99 -0.01
N GLY A 579 11.22 -6.06 -0.13
CA GLY A 579 9.77 -5.99 -0.14
C GLY A 579 9.14 -5.93 1.24
N GLN A 580 7.89 -6.37 1.33
CA GLN A 580 7.09 -6.35 2.57
C GLN A 580 6.84 -7.75 3.16
N SER A 581 7.23 -8.80 2.45
CA SER A 581 7.08 -10.18 2.89
C SER A 581 8.17 -11.06 2.30
N ASP A 582 8.40 -12.22 2.92
CA ASP A 582 9.39 -13.19 2.45
C ASP A 582 9.10 -13.63 1.01
N PHE A 583 10.15 -13.72 0.20
CA PHE A 583 10.08 -14.35 -1.11
C PHE A 583 10.07 -15.86 -0.95
N ARG A 584 9.13 -16.55 -1.59
CA ARG A 584 8.93 -17.99 -1.43
C ARG A 584 8.73 -18.65 -2.79
N PRO A 585 9.29 -19.86 -3.01
CA PRO A 585 9.07 -20.59 -4.23
C PRO A 585 7.58 -20.96 -4.37
N LEU A 586 7.06 -20.86 -5.60
CA LEU A 586 5.66 -21.18 -5.92
C LEU A 586 5.35 -22.66 -5.64
N SER A 587 6.28 -23.54 -5.96
CA SER A 587 6.12 -24.98 -5.81
C SER A 587 6.52 -25.47 -4.43
N GLY A 588 5.73 -26.39 -3.87
CA GLY A 588 6.05 -27.05 -2.61
C GLY A 588 7.21 -28.05 -2.73
N PRO A 589 7.71 -28.56 -1.59
CA PRO A 589 8.90 -29.42 -1.53
C PRO A 589 8.83 -30.67 -2.42
N GLN A 590 7.63 -31.18 -2.68
CA GLN A 590 7.39 -32.34 -3.55
C GLN A 590 7.81 -32.14 -5.01
N SER A 591 7.95 -30.89 -5.45
CA SER A 591 8.31 -30.52 -6.83
C SER A 591 9.77 -30.07 -6.94
N TRP A 592 10.49 -29.97 -5.82
CA TRP A 592 11.89 -29.55 -5.83
C TRP A 592 12.77 -30.65 -6.40
N VAL A 593 13.73 -30.25 -7.23
CA VAL A 593 14.63 -31.17 -7.93
C VAL A 593 15.94 -31.23 -7.17
N TRP A 594 16.37 -32.42 -6.76
CA TRP A 594 17.70 -32.62 -6.18
C TRP A 594 18.75 -32.50 -7.27
N HIS A 595 19.84 -31.78 -6.96
CA HIS A 595 20.94 -31.67 -7.88
C HIS A 595 22.22 -32.28 -7.34
N GLU A 596 22.74 -33.26 -8.08
CA GLU A 596 23.85 -34.09 -7.65
C GLU A 596 25.16 -33.28 -7.53
N CYS A 597 25.37 -32.32 -8.43
CA CYS A 597 26.57 -31.49 -8.44
C CYS A 597 26.59 -30.45 -7.31
N HIS A 598 25.43 -29.92 -6.92
CA HIS A 598 25.32 -28.89 -5.86
C HIS A 598 24.96 -29.47 -4.49
N ARG A 599 24.56 -30.75 -4.45
CA ARG A 599 24.19 -31.49 -3.24
C ARG A 599 23.13 -30.79 -2.38
N HIS A 600 22.17 -30.15 -3.04
CA HIS A 600 20.98 -29.60 -2.41
C HIS A 600 19.79 -29.62 -3.39
N TYR A 601 18.60 -29.31 -2.88
CA TYR A 601 17.39 -29.21 -3.68
C TYR A 601 17.23 -27.81 -4.27
N HIS A 602 16.69 -27.74 -5.48
CA HIS A 602 16.35 -26.52 -6.17
C HIS A 602 14.84 -26.32 -6.16
N SER A 603 14.38 -25.17 -5.68
CA SER A 603 12.96 -24.85 -5.54
C SER A 603 12.38 -24.06 -6.72
N MET A 604 13.25 -23.53 -7.58
CA MET A 604 12.89 -22.84 -8.83
C MET A 604 13.84 -23.27 -9.96
N GLU A 605 13.28 -23.53 -11.14
CA GLU A 605 14.03 -23.95 -12.33
C GLU A 605 14.66 -22.73 -13.06
N VAL A 606 13.91 -21.63 -13.18
CA VAL A 606 14.39 -20.40 -13.84
C VAL A 606 14.18 -19.19 -12.92
N PHE A 607 15.18 -18.87 -12.11
CA PHE A 607 15.14 -17.67 -11.26
C PHE A 607 15.91 -16.49 -11.87
N THR A 608 16.96 -16.74 -12.66
CA THR A 608 17.68 -15.65 -13.34
C THR A 608 18.10 -16.00 -14.77
N HIS A 609 17.98 -15.04 -15.69
CA HIS A 609 18.64 -15.07 -16.99
C HIS A 609 19.90 -14.20 -16.99
N TYR A 610 20.99 -14.74 -17.55
CA TYR A 610 22.25 -14.02 -17.75
C TYR A 610 22.46 -13.82 -19.24
N ASP A 611 22.23 -12.61 -19.72
CA ASP A 611 22.36 -12.31 -21.14
C ASP A 611 23.59 -11.44 -21.38
N LEU A 612 24.38 -11.78 -22.40
CA LEU A 612 25.32 -10.85 -23.01
C LEU A 612 24.70 -10.35 -24.31
N LEU A 613 24.42 -9.06 -24.39
CA LEU A 613 23.78 -8.41 -25.52
C LEU A 613 24.78 -7.61 -26.33
N SER A 614 24.57 -7.50 -27.63
CA SER A 614 25.23 -6.47 -28.44
C SER A 614 24.73 -5.08 -28.03
N VAL A 615 25.45 -4.03 -28.43
CA VAL A 615 24.99 -2.64 -28.24
C VAL A 615 23.63 -2.37 -28.91
N ASN A 616 23.25 -3.18 -29.91
CA ASN A 616 21.95 -3.09 -30.58
C ASN A 616 20.83 -3.87 -29.85
N GLY A 617 21.13 -4.49 -28.70
CA GLY A 617 20.17 -5.25 -27.89
C GLY A 617 19.94 -6.70 -28.34
N THR A 618 20.71 -7.21 -29.31
CA THR A 618 20.60 -8.61 -29.73
C THR A 618 21.39 -9.51 -28.80
N LYS A 619 20.79 -10.60 -28.30
CA LYS A 619 21.51 -11.62 -27.51
C LYS A 619 22.65 -12.22 -28.33
N VAL A 620 23.88 -12.16 -27.81
CA VAL A 620 25.09 -12.74 -28.43
C VAL A 620 25.59 -13.96 -27.68
N ALA A 621 25.36 -14.02 -26.38
CA ALA A 621 25.55 -15.20 -25.56
C ALA A 621 24.48 -15.21 -24.47
N GLU A 622 24.12 -16.40 -24.05
CA GLU A 622 23.18 -16.64 -22.97
C GLU A 622 23.83 -17.60 -21.99
N GLY A 623 23.75 -17.22 -20.72
CA GLY A 623 23.99 -18.07 -19.58
C GLY A 623 22.72 -18.08 -18.75
N HIS A 624 22.68 -19.02 -17.85
CA HIS A 624 21.66 -19.06 -16.83
C HIS A 624 22.25 -19.81 -15.67
N LYS A 625 21.67 -19.53 -14.51
CA LYS A 625 21.86 -20.40 -13.37
C LYS A 625 20.74 -21.42 -13.45
N ALA A 626 21.08 -22.65 -13.81
CA ALA A 626 20.16 -23.78 -14.04
C ALA A 626 19.29 -24.14 -12.84
N SER A 627 19.55 -23.51 -11.70
CA SER A 627 19.02 -23.96 -10.43
C SER A 627 19.28 -23.02 -9.25
N PHE A 628 18.24 -22.79 -8.45
CA PHE A 628 18.34 -21.97 -7.24
C PHE A 628 17.86 -22.69 -5.98
N CYS A 629 18.76 -22.71 -5.00
CA CYS A 629 18.48 -22.73 -3.58
C CYS A 629 18.12 -21.31 -3.12
N LEU A 630 16.97 -21.10 -2.48
CA LEU A 630 16.64 -19.78 -1.91
C LEU A 630 16.93 -19.80 -0.41
N GLU A 631 17.93 -19.04 0.04
CA GLU A 631 18.34 -18.97 1.45
C GLU A 631 18.80 -17.59 1.93
N ASP A 632 18.85 -17.42 3.25
CA ASP A 632 19.29 -16.16 3.87
C ASP A 632 20.81 -16.16 4.09
N THR A 633 21.58 -15.81 3.06
CA THR A 633 23.05 -15.78 3.13
C THR A 633 23.58 -14.61 3.97
N HIS A 634 22.95 -13.44 3.92
CA HIS A 634 23.29 -12.26 4.71
C HIS A 634 22.03 -11.43 4.98
N CYS A 635 21.91 -10.87 6.18
CA CYS A 635 20.79 -10.04 6.59
C CYS A 635 21.31 -8.76 7.23
N GLU A 636 20.50 -7.71 7.16
CA GLU A 636 20.75 -6.44 7.84
C GLU A 636 20.79 -6.60 9.37
N GLU A 637 21.37 -5.61 10.05
CA GLU A 637 21.58 -5.67 11.49
C GLU A 637 20.25 -5.78 12.24
N GLY A 638 20.14 -6.77 13.14
CA GLY A 638 18.91 -7.03 13.90
C GLY A 638 17.94 -8.01 13.24
N ILE A 639 18.16 -8.41 11.97
CA ILE A 639 17.33 -9.39 11.27
C ILE A 639 17.94 -10.79 11.38
N GLN A 640 17.12 -11.77 11.81
CA GLN A 640 17.54 -13.16 11.91
C GLN A 640 17.28 -13.94 10.62
N LYS A 641 18.27 -14.71 10.19
CA LYS A 641 18.15 -15.69 9.10
C LYS A 641 17.11 -16.75 9.43
N ARG A 642 16.28 -17.12 8.46
CA ARG A 642 15.20 -18.09 8.60
C ARG A 642 15.29 -19.25 7.60
N TYR A 643 15.72 -18.98 6.38
CA TYR A 643 15.74 -19.96 5.30
C TYR A 643 17.15 -20.50 5.07
N GLU A 644 17.24 -21.83 4.91
CA GLU A 644 18.48 -22.55 4.69
C GLU A 644 18.16 -23.79 3.83
N CYS A 645 18.92 -24.02 2.77
CA CYS A 645 18.65 -25.13 1.86
C CYS A 645 19.19 -26.47 2.33
N ALA A 646 20.16 -26.45 3.26
CA ALA A 646 20.72 -27.65 3.85
C ALA A 646 19.62 -28.52 4.48
N ASN A 647 19.82 -29.85 4.44
CA ASN A 647 18.92 -30.82 5.08
C ASN A 647 17.45 -30.75 4.63
N PHE A 648 17.20 -30.36 3.37
CA PHE A 648 15.84 -30.18 2.84
C PHE A 648 15.03 -29.13 3.62
N GLY A 649 15.74 -28.10 4.10
CA GLY A 649 15.16 -26.99 4.83
C GLY A 649 14.20 -26.16 3.97
N ALA A 650 13.41 -25.32 4.65
CA ALA A 650 12.51 -24.40 3.98
C ALA A 650 13.31 -23.36 3.18
N GLN A 651 12.92 -23.13 1.93
CA GLN A 651 13.59 -22.19 1.04
C GLN A 651 12.81 -20.87 0.89
N GLY A 652 13.52 -19.76 0.81
CA GLY A 652 12.98 -18.42 0.64
C GLY A 652 14.03 -17.36 0.94
N ILE A 653 13.67 -16.09 0.74
CA ILE A 653 14.51 -14.94 1.12
C ILE A 653 13.68 -14.06 2.06
N THR A 654 14.13 -13.93 3.30
CA THR A 654 13.47 -13.11 4.32
C THR A 654 13.58 -11.63 3.97
N VAL A 655 12.59 -10.82 4.36
CA VAL A 655 12.65 -9.36 4.20
C VAL A 655 13.89 -8.78 4.89
N GLY A 656 14.64 -7.91 4.21
CA GLY A 656 15.89 -7.34 4.70
C GLY A 656 17.07 -8.34 4.70
N CYS A 657 16.89 -9.50 4.07
CA CYS A 657 17.96 -10.46 3.80
C CYS A 657 18.27 -10.55 2.31
N SER A 658 19.38 -11.20 2.02
CA SER A 658 19.88 -11.43 0.68
C SER A 658 20.39 -12.84 0.49
N ASP A 659 20.24 -13.33 -0.72
CA ASP A 659 20.79 -14.59 -1.20
C ASP A 659 21.96 -14.31 -2.15
N THR A 660 23.13 -14.86 -1.83
CA THR A 660 24.39 -14.55 -2.51
C THR A 660 24.95 -15.78 -3.19
N TYR A 661 24.85 -15.76 -4.52
CA TYR A 661 25.47 -16.70 -5.43
C TYR A 661 26.85 -16.19 -5.83
N ARG A 662 27.89 -16.68 -5.15
CA ARG A 662 29.27 -16.23 -5.38
C ARG A 662 29.82 -16.66 -6.75
N HIS A 663 30.70 -15.85 -7.32
CA HIS A 663 31.32 -16.07 -8.63
C HIS A 663 32.08 -17.41 -8.80
N ASP A 664 32.48 -18.08 -7.72
CA ASP A 664 33.29 -19.30 -7.72
C ASP A 664 32.47 -20.58 -7.89
N ILE A 665 31.15 -20.52 -7.69
CA ILE A 665 30.27 -21.69 -7.80
C ILE A 665 29.99 -22.03 -9.27
N ASP A 666 29.57 -23.27 -9.52
CA ASP A 666 29.23 -23.73 -10.87
C ASP A 666 27.99 -23.02 -11.44
N CYS A 667 27.93 -22.88 -12.76
CA CYS A 667 26.87 -22.17 -13.49
C CYS A 667 26.72 -20.68 -13.17
N GLN A 668 27.65 -20.09 -12.41
CA GLN A 668 27.67 -18.66 -12.12
C GLN A 668 28.49 -17.88 -13.15
N TRP A 669 28.11 -18.02 -14.41
CA TRP A 669 28.79 -17.40 -15.54
C TRP A 669 27.92 -17.27 -16.79
N ILE A 670 28.46 -16.57 -17.78
CA ILE A 670 28.07 -16.70 -19.19
C ILE A 670 29.24 -17.36 -19.93
N ASP A 671 28.98 -18.43 -20.68
CA ASP A 671 29.99 -19.03 -21.57
C ASP A 671 30.17 -18.13 -22.79
N ILE A 672 31.33 -17.50 -22.90
CA ILE A 672 31.67 -16.53 -23.95
C ILE A 672 32.71 -17.08 -24.93
N THR A 673 32.90 -18.41 -24.99
CA THR A 673 33.90 -19.06 -25.85
C THR A 673 33.74 -18.67 -27.32
N ASP A 674 32.50 -18.54 -27.79
CA ASP A 674 32.17 -18.23 -29.19
C ASP A 674 32.01 -16.72 -29.45
N VAL A 675 32.15 -15.89 -28.41
CA VAL A 675 31.96 -14.44 -28.50
C VAL A 675 33.24 -13.79 -29.01
N LYS A 676 33.10 -12.89 -29.98
CA LYS A 676 34.23 -12.12 -30.53
C LYS A 676 34.58 -10.94 -29.62
N PRO A 677 35.78 -10.37 -29.70
CA PRO A 677 36.08 -9.09 -29.06
C PRO A 677 35.13 -7.98 -29.55
N GLY A 678 34.71 -7.10 -28.64
CA GLY A 678 33.76 -6.03 -28.92
C GLY A 678 33.19 -5.39 -27.66
N ASP A 679 32.26 -4.46 -27.87
CA ASP A 679 31.49 -3.82 -26.82
C ASP A 679 30.11 -4.48 -26.70
N TYR A 680 29.72 -4.76 -25.46
CA TYR A 680 28.55 -5.53 -25.08
C TYR A 680 27.82 -4.90 -23.91
N ILE A 681 26.60 -5.36 -23.67
CA ILE A 681 25.81 -5.06 -22.47
C ILE A 681 25.60 -6.38 -21.73
N LEU A 682 26.15 -6.48 -20.51
CA LEU A 682 25.83 -7.57 -19.60
C LEU A 682 24.48 -7.25 -18.96
N GLN A 683 23.54 -8.19 -19.02
CA GLN A 683 22.22 -8.07 -18.43
C GLN A 683 21.92 -9.27 -17.54
N VAL A 684 21.41 -9.00 -16.34
CA VAL A 684 20.88 -10.02 -15.43
C VAL A 684 19.42 -9.69 -15.15
N VAL A 685 18.54 -10.67 -15.30
CA VAL A 685 17.10 -10.52 -15.03
C VAL A 685 16.70 -11.51 -13.94
N ILE A 686 16.16 -11.03 -12.82
CA ILE A 686 15.63 -11.86 -11.73
C ILE A 686 14.14 -12.10 -11.93
N ASN A 687 13.66 -13.30 -11.58
CA ASN A 687 12.26 -13.73 -11.73
C ASN A 687 11.67 -13.35 -13.11
N PRO A 688 12.34 -13.70 -14.21
CA PRO A 688 12.07 -13.17 -15.55
C PRO A 688 10.68 -13.53 -16.09
N ASN A 689 10.10 -14.63 -15.58
CA ASN A 689 8.80 -15.15 -16.00
C ASN A 689 7.64 -14.67 -15.13
N PHE A 690 7.90 -13.83 -14.11
CA PHE A 690 6.91 -13.39 -13.13
C PHE A 690 6.22 -14.58 -12.41
N GLU A 691 6.97 -15.65 -12.16
CA GLU A 691 6.48 -16.90 -11.55
C GLU A 691 6.04 -16.68 -10.11
N VAL A 692 6.78 -15.83 -9.39
CA VAL A 692 6.44 -15.40 -8.04
C VAL A 692 6.01 -13.94 -8.07
N ALA A 693 4.99 -13.63 -7.29
CA ALA A 693 4.48 -12.28 -7.14
C ALA A 693 5.47 -11.36 -6.42
N GLU A 694 5.72 -10.18 -6.96
CA GLU A 694 6.56 -9.13 -6.35
C GLU A 694 5.82 -7.79 -6.35
N SER A 695 6.27 -6.87 -5.50
CA SER A 695 5.68 -5.53 -5.36
C SER A 695 6.15 -4.56 -6.45
N ASP A 696 7.36 -4.74 -6.98
CA ASP A 696 7.90 -4.07 -8.15
C ASP A 696 8.66 -5.11 -8.99
N TYR A 697 8.54 -5.01 -10.31
CA TYR A 697 9.28 -5.85 -11.25
C TYR A 697 10.23 -5.04 -12.13
N THR A 698 10.14 -3.72 -12.08
CA THR A 698 10.90 -2.83 -12.96
C THR A 698 12.37 -2.72 -12.55
N ASN A 699 12.68 -3.09 -11.30
CA ASN A 699 13.99 -3.20 -10.67
C ASN A 699 14.60 -4.62 -10.73
N ASN A 700 13.91 -5.60 -11.33
CA ASN A 700 14.42 -6.97 -11.49
C ASN A 700 15.53 -7.10 -12.55
N VAL A 701 15.76 -6.04 -13.33
CA VAL A 701 16.75 -6.03 -14.41
C VAL A 701 17.96 -5.23 -13.96
N MET A 702 19.16 -5.79 -14.12
CA MET A 702 20.42 -5.09 -13.96
C MET A 702 21.16 -5.08 -15.30
N LYS A 703 21.82 -3.95 -15.61
CA LYS A 703 22.63 -3.80 -16.82
C LYS A 703 24.00 -3.21 -16.51
N CYS A 704 25.02 -3.70 -17.20
CA CYS A 704 26.37 -3.13 -17.21
C CYS A 704 26.88 -2.98 -18.65
N ARG A 705 27.82 -2.05 -18.86
CA ARG A 705 28.64 -2.07 -20.08
C ARG A 705 29.79 -3.04 -19.88
N SER A 706 30.05 -3.85 -20.89
CA SER A 706 31.17 -4.78 -20.89
C SER A 706 31.98 -4.63 -22.16
N ARG A 707 33.28 -4.36 -22.03
CA ARG A 707 34.22 -4.32 -23.17
C ARG A 707 35.11 -5.54 -23.10
N TYR A 708 35.10 -6.36 -24.15
CA TYR A 708 35.87 -7.60 -24.24
C TYR A 708 36.92 -7.48 -25.36
N ASP A 709 38.20 -7.67 -25.04
CA ASP A 709 39.30 -7.55 -26.03
C ASP A 709 39.82 -8.92 -26.53
N GLY A 710 39.25 -10.02 -26.06
CA GLY A 710 39.72 -11.38 -26.37
C GLY A 710 40.68 -11.98 -25.34
N GLN A 711 41.12 -11.21 -24.34
CA GLN A 711 41.95 -11.69 -23.21
C GLN A 711 41.40 -11.24 -21.86
N ARG A 712 40.81 -10.05 -21.80
CA ARG A 712 40.25 -9.42 -20.62
C ARG A 712 38.88 -8.85 -20.94
N ILE A 713 38.10 -8.66 -19.89
CA ILE A 713 36.83 -7.97 -19.95
C ILE A 713 36.80 -6.87 -18.89
N TRP A 714 36.27 -5.71 -19.25
CA TRP A 714 36.00 -4.62 -18.33
C TRP A 714 34.50 -4.43 -18.24
N THR A 715 33.94 -4.65 -17.06
CA THR A 715 32.53 -4.37 -16.76
C THR A 715 32.46 -3.10 -15.92
N TYR A 716 31.60 -2.16 -16.33
CA TYR A 716 31.49 -0.85 -15.71
C TYR A 716 30.09 -0.25 -15.87
N ASN A 717 29.78 0.76 -15.05
CA ASN A 717 28.47 1.45 -15.02
C ASN A 717 27.31 0.46 -14.79
N CYS A 718 27.50 -0.52 -13.92
CA CYS A 718 26.44 -1.43 -13.53
C CYS A 718 25.37 -0.69 -12.74
N HIS A 719 24.11 -0.84 -13.13
CA HIS A 719 22.98 -0.24 -12.41
C HIS A 719 21.70 -1.04 -12.63
N ILE A 720 20.71 -0.76 -11.80
CA ILE A 720 19.38 -1.35 -11.89
C ILE A 720 18.56 -0.61 -12.95
N GLY A 721 17.84 -1.35 -13.78
CA GLY A 721 16.97 -0.78 -14.80
C GLY A 721 15.98 0.21 -14.19
N GLY A 722 15.92 1.41 -14.76
CA GLY A 722 15.03 2.46 -14.25
C GLY A 722 15.51 3.14 -12.95
N SER A 723 16.73 2.87 -12.48
CA SER A 723 17.41 3.70 -11.48
C SER A 723 17.92 5.02 -12.07
N LEU A 724 18.13 5.08 -13.39
CA LEU A 724 18.52 6.30 -14.09
C LEU A 724 17.32 6.94 -14.80
N ASN A 725 17.53 8.19 -15.18
CA ASN A 725 16.62 8.98 -15.99
C ASN A 725 16.58 8.44 -17.44
N SER A 726 15.48 8.62 -18.18
CA SER A 726 15.33 8.01 -19.51
C SER A 726 16.38 8.46 -20.53
N GLU A 727 16.81 9.73 -20.48
CA GLU A 727 17.83 10.25 -21.39
C GLU A 727 19.21 9.64 -21.09
N THR A 728 19.57 9.48 -19.82
CA THR A 728 20.85 8.91 -19.36
C THR A 728 20.88 7.40 -19.59
N GLU A 729 19.75 6.72 -19.39
CA GLU A 729 19.58 5.30 -19.73
C GLU A 729 19.75 5.07 -21.25
N GLU A 730 19.26 5.99 -22.09
CA GLU A 730 19.40 5.92 -23.56
C GLU A 730 20.80 6.36 -24.05
N THR A 731 21.36 7.43 -23.49
CA THR A 731 22.64 8.03 -23.93
C THR A 731 23.87 7.35 -23.34
N PHE A 732 23.71 6.64 -22.22
CA PHE A 732 24.69 5.77 -21.60
C PHE A 732 26.12 6.31 -21.73
N PRO A 733 26.46 7.43 -21.07
CA PRO A 733 27.70 8.16 -21.32
C PRO A 733 28.89 7.22 -21.12
N GLY A 734 29.64 7.01 -22.20
CA GLY A 734 30.87 6.23 -22.17
C GLY A 734 31.91 6.89 -21.26
N LEU A 735 32.85 6.08 -20.77
CA LEU A 735 34.06 6.51 -20.06
C LEU A 735 34.66 7.78 -20.70
N LEU A 736 34.50 8.94 -20.04
CA LEU A 736 35.17 10.19 -20.39
C LEU A 736 36.65 10.20 -19.97
N THR A 737 37.16 9.12 -19.38
CA THR A 737 38.52 9.06 -18.81
C THR A 737 39.29 7.83 -19.29
N ASN A 738 39.47 7.70 -20.60
CA ASN A 738 40.65 7.05 -21.17
C ASN A 738 41.58 8.11 -21.75
N GLN A 739 42.14 8.98 -20.91
CA GLN A 739 43.43 9.60 -21.23
C GLN A 739 44.51 8.64 -20.78
N LEU A 740 45.04 7.87 -21.74
CA LEU A 740 46.36 7.27 -21.62
C LEU A 740 47.36 8.40 -21.43
N SER A 741 47.80 8.61 -20.19
CA SER A 741 48.97 9.45 -19.92
C SER A 741 50.17 8.72 -20.51
N HIS A 742 50.68 9.20 -21.64
CA HIS A 742 52.01 8.83 -22.11
C HIS A 742 53.04 9.41 -21.14
N ARG A 743 53.74 8.53 -20.43
CA ARG A 743 55.11 8.76 -20.01
C ARG A 743 56.01 7.72 -20.65
#